data_AF-A0AA39MV43-F1
#
_entry.id   AF-A0AA39MV43-F1
#
_cell.length_a   1.000
_cell.length_b   1.000
_cell.length_c   1.000
_cell.angle_alpha   90.00
_cell.angle_beta   90.00
_cell.angle_gamma   90.00
#
_symmetry.space_group_name_H-M   'P 1'
#
loop_
_entity.id
_entity.type
_entity.pdbx_description
1 polymer ?
#
loop_
_entity_poly.entity_id
_entity_poly.type
_entity_poly.pdbx_seq_one_letter_code
_entity_poly.pdbx_strand_id
1 'polypeptide(L)'
;MGAARFLSVCMLVMVYGKGGDRLGSDPAKTTRSPQITYIDPEYSLDSLALFKASYNPVLIRRKESRITILLDHHHLGFSSFDSPAAKMQKCSARAIVRTKRKTLAERESAEDEESDLDGQDEVVAKPSSMKRRRTISNTAATSKQTKAVKATETKRKRTEKRQRDLSLLPTMPLDILFTICSMLFPRDLISLSRVDENFCLTLTAKNVSFVWREVREAEGGIEPPRGISECQWVDLLFGIPACDLCDGMKAHVEWKLRRRVCKPCLKENLICASRVRRHFPDINDDILSLIPLTDAGPGGMRARSGYYWIHDIMDIQVKIKELEAQPERLAKFRTDRKKLVEDMNNDMSRCVVWTHTNAQRNAQRKVRELEYRRGKRFSTIKTRLLDLGYTEEDVEGIREQPSVIRDAELTSDSWSRMRPSLEVAIKEKRVRKAKAARSRVLYKRATIVEDIFKTYIQQYLPVVWRELPSYMDVCTFPGFKDILESPTENIVTEDSFADAMNELPRLVADWQQQRESTLRALVPPRESGHIDPLKLATTVFSCKRGCRAVITKADIWRHRCVARKSTSSDATNVDEVYSKLGNAILFFDTARSAVAASLVRLTSCDPATTTGEEMDDLHLQFIHMDDYTGRFGFADNGTGLMCKGRPVLSWRECVQTNIGQGSDFRFLTPDDEARKLRIIKEIPVSWTSTFFHCQHCAAHHLWNAKSYEEVIQHVRDVHGVDDPQVDHDLFLTPGANIPAGHRPPLHIVKFKPPSLC
;
A
#
# COMPACT_ATOMS: atom_id res chain seq x y z
N MET A 1 27.47 -7.25 -32.37
CA MET A 1 26.83 -6.35 -31.38
C MET A 1 27.77 -5.27 -30.83
N GLY A 2 28.88 -5.59 -30.15
CA GLY A 2 29.73 -4.59 -29.45
C GLY A 2 30.20 -3.41 -30.32
N ALA A 3 30.77 -3.69 -31.50
CA ALA A 3 31.26 -2.65 -32.42
C ALA A 3 30.16 -1.71 -32.93
N ALA A 4 28.96 -2.23 -33.24
CA ALA A 4 27.82 -1.43 -33.69
C ALA A 4 27.34 -0.44 -32.60
N ARG A 5 27.30 -0.87 -31.33
CA ARG A 5 27.02 0.04 -30.20
C ARG A 5 28.09 1.13 -30.05
N PHE A 6 29.36 0.80 -30.30
CA PHE A 6 30.44 1.78 -30.26
C PHE A 6 30.33 2.83 -31.37
N LEU A 7 29.90 2.43 -32.58
CA LEU A 7 29.62 3.34 -33.69
C LEU A 7 28.40 4.23 -33.42
N SER A 8 27.27 3.65 -32.97
CA SER A 8 26.06 4.39 -32.57
C SER A 8 26.37 5.48 -31.54
N VAL A 9 27.10 5.15 -30.48
CA VAL A 9 27.53 6.14 -29.46
C VAL A 9 28.47 7.19 -30.06
N CYS A 10 29.37 6.83 -30.99
CA CYS A 10 30.23 7.81 -31.66
C CYS A 10 29.45 8.80 -32.54
N MET A 11 28.33 8.39 -33.16
CA MET A 11 27.47 9.30 -33.94
C MET A 11 26.73 10.27 -33.02
N LEU A 12 25.96 9.76 -32.05
CA LEU A 12 25.14 10.61 -31.16
C LEU A 12 25.97 11.60 -30.33
N VAL A 13 27.15 11.21 -29.84
CA VAL A 13 27.95 12.06 -28.94
C VAL A 13 28.54 13.30 -29.63
N MET A 14 28.71 13.30 -30.96
CA MET A 14 29.32 14.44 -31.67
C MET A 14 28.30 15.36 -32.36
N VAL A 15 27.08 14.88 -32.66
CA VAL A 15 26.00 15.71 -33.22
C VAL A 15 25.52 16.77 -32.22
N TYR A 16 25.42 16.45 -30.93
CA TYR A 16 25.11 17.42 -29.86
C TYR A 16 26.30 18.34 -29.49
N GLY A 17 27.32 18.44 -30.35
CA GLY A 17 28.66 18.94 -30.01
C GLY A 17 29.21 20.14 -30.82
N LYS A 18 28.39 20.84 -31.62
CA LYS A 18 28.83 22.07 -32.33
C LYS A 18 27.83 23.23 -32.19
N GLY A 19 28.35 24.39 -31.80
CA GLY A 19 27.62 25.65 -31.72
C GLY A 19 28.57 26.80 -31.34
N GLY A 20 29.21 27.41 -32.34
CA GLY A 20 30.18 28.49 -32.14
C GLY A 20 30.85 28.96 -33.44
N ASP A 21 30.62 30.24 -33.76
CA ASP A 21 31.38 31.13 -34.65
C ASP A 21 31.49 30.85 -36.17
N ARG A 22 32.10 31.80 -36.90
CA ARG A 22 31.76 32.18 -38.28
C ARG A 22 32.99 32.43 -39.19
N LEU A 23 32.69 32.59 -40.50
CA LEU A 23 33.47 33.27 -41.57
C LEU A 23 34.71 32.54 -42.14
N GLY A 24 34.87 32.58 -43.47
CA GLY A 24 36.16 32.32 -44.14
C GLY A 24 36.13 31.61 -45.51
N SER A 25 35.90 32.37 -46.60
CA SER A 25 36.50 32.24 -47.96
C SER A 25 36.65 30.88 -48.70
N ASP A 26 36.10 30.86 -49.92
CA ASP A 26 36.42 30.04 -51.12
C ASP A 26 37.86 30.28 -51.69
N PRO A 27 38.32 29.63 -52.80
CA PRO A 27 37.89 28.38 -53.49
C PRO A 27 39.07 27.45 -53.93
N ALA A 28 38.79 26.33 -54.64
CA ALA A 28 39.27 26.05 -56.03
C ALA A 28 39.44 24.57 -56.48
N LYS A 29 39.14 24.33 -57.78
CA LYS A 29 39.77 23.40 -58.76
C LYS A 29 39.56 21.85 -58.71
N THR A 30 38.79 21.36 -59.70
CA THR A 30 39.12 20.31 -60.74
C THR A 30 39.69 18.93 -60.31
N THR A 31 39.38 17.77 -60.94
CA THR A 31 38.95 17.47 -62.34
C THR A 31 38.41 16.03 -62.54
N ARG A 32 37.78 15.78 -63.72
CA ARG A 32 37.70 14.51 -64.50
C ARG A 32 36.77 13.35 -64.08
N SER A 33 35.85 13.03 -65.00
CA SER A 33 35.20 11.71 -65.21
C SER A 33 36.15 10.73 -65.96
N PRO A 34 35.80 9.43 -66.07
CA PRO A 34 34.94 8.91 -67.16
C PRO A 34 33.78 8.02 -66.63
N GLN A 35 32.57 7.98 -67.22
CA GLN A 35 32.15 7.36 -68.51
C GLN A 35 32.47 5.86 -68.68
N ILE A 36 31.42 5.02 -68.87
CA ILE A 36 31.18 4.17 -70.06
C ILE A 36 29.80 3.45 -69.99
N THR A 37 29.22 3.16 -71.16
CA THR A 37 27.97 2.43 -71.56
C THR A 37 27.12 1.70 -70.50
N TYR A 38 25.78 1.77 -70.45
CA TYR A 38 24.71 1.75 -71.49
C TYR A 38 24.39 0.36 -72.08
N ILE A 39 23.29 -0.25 -71.64
CA ILE A 39 22.51 -1.29 -72.35
C ILE A 39 21.02 -1.04 -72.07
N ASP A 40 20.22 -1.03 -73.14
CA ASP A 40 18.75 -1.10 -73.21
C ASP A 40 18.45 -2.15 -74.31
N PRO A 41 17.32 -2.90 -74.30
CA PRO A 41 16.13 -2.36 -74.97
C PRO A 41 14.72 -2.84 -74.48
N GLU A 42 13.80 -1.87 -74.47
CA GLU A 42 12.44 -1.90 -75.08
C GLU A 42 11.23 -2.68 -74.49
N TYR A 43 10.06 -2.14 -74.88
CA TYR A 43 8.66 -2.56 -74.68
C TYR A 43 8.09 -2.56 -73.23
N SER A 44 6.89 -2.03 -72.97
CA SER A 44 5.89 -1.39 -73.84
C SER A 44 5.29 -0.14 -73.19
N LEU A 45 4.81 0.79 -74.03
CA LEU A 45 3.92 1.88 -73.63
C LEU A 45 2.56 1.31 -73.23
N ASP A 46 2.03 1.75 -72.09
CA ASP A 46 0.62 2.18 -71.97
C ASP A 46 0.37 3.00 -70.69
N SER A 47 -0.79 3.67 -70.61
CA SER A 47 -1.30 4.35 -69.39
C SER A 47 -0.51 5.57 -68.83
N LEU A 48 -0.24 6.60 -69.66
CA LEU A 48 0.37 7.87 -69.19
C LEU A 48 -0.50 9.13 -69.42
N ALA A 49 -1.80 9.07 -69.05
CA ALA A 49 -2.67 10.24 -69.08
C ALA A 49 -3.84 10.19 -68.07
N LEU A 50 -3.58 10.41 -66.77
CA LEU A 50 -4.51 11.04 -65.79
C LEU A 50 -3.94 11.06 -64.36
N PHE A 51 -3.50 12.23 -63.88
CA PHE A 51 -3.53 12.80 -62.50
C PHE A 51 -2.32 13.69 -62.18
N LYS A 52 -2.44 15.00 -62.48
CA LYS A 52 -1.71 16.06 -61.78
C LYS A 52 -2.63 16.69 -60.73
N ALA A 53 -2.51 16.31 -59.45
CA ALA A 53 -3.06 17.07 -58.33
C ALA A 53 -2.47 16.68 -56.96
N SER A 54 -1.96 17.67 -56.24
CA SER A 54 -1.92 17.75 -54.77
C SER A 54 -1.28 16.62 -53.95
N TYR A 55 0.05 16.69 -53.78
CA TYR A 55 0.69 16.45 -52.48
C TYR A 55 1.73 17.55 -52.25
N ASN A 56 1.63 18.26 -51.11
CA ASN A 56 2.52 19.40 -50.80
C ASN A 56 3.04 19.25 -49.35
N PRO A 57 4.34 18.91 -49.15
CA PRO A 57 4.87 18.65 -47.82
C PRO A 57 5.22 19.95 -47.08
N VAL A 58 4.47 20.27 -46.02
CA VAL A 58 4.74 21.46 -45.20
C VAL A 58 5.96 21.25 -44.31
N LEU A 59 7.12 21.71 -44.79
CA LEU A 59 8.33 21.90 -43.99
C LEU A 59 8.09 22.98 -42.92
N ILE A 60 8.02 22.61 -41.64
CA ILE A 60 7.90 23.57 -40.53
C ILE A 60 9.26 24.23 -40.27
N ARG A 61 9.56 25.29 -41.04
CA ARG A 61 10.63 26.24 -40.69
C ARG A 61 10.18 27.10 -39.51
N ARG A 62 11.01 27.18 -38.45
CA ARG A 62 10.85 28.15 -37.36
C ARG A 62 11.08 29.58 -37.88
N LYS A 63 10.07 30.45 -37.86
CA LYS A 63 10.22 31.88 -37.56
C LYS A 63 8.91 32.58 -37.19
N GLU A 64 9.01 33.79 -36.67
CA GLU A 64 7.89 34.50 -36.05
C GLU A 64 6.90 35.11 -37.04
N SER A 65 5.62 35.10 -36.67
CA SER A 65 4.65 36.16 -37.01
C SER A 65 3.47 36.11 -36.05
N ARG A 66 3.17 37.23 -35.39
CA ARG A 66 1.88 37.44 -34.73
C ARG A 66 0.91 37.96 -35.78
N ILE A 67 -0.25 37.31 -35.92
CA ILE A 67 -1.41 37.90 -36.57
C ILE A 67 -2.55 37.86 -35.55
N THR A 68 -3.17 39.01 -35.31
CA THR A 68 -4.35 39.18 -34.46
C THR A 68 -5.41 39.83 -35.34
N ILE A 69 -6.62 39.27 -35.36
CA ILE A 69 -7.75 39.82 -36.10
C ILE A 69 -8.90 39.96 -35.11
N LEU A 70 -9.35 41.21 -34.92
CA LEU A 70 -10.68 41.50 -34.37
C LEU A 70 -11.70 41.47 -35.52
N LEU A 71 -12.96 41.22 -35.18
CA LEU A 71 -14.11 41.54 -36.01
C LEU A 71 -15.15 42.25 -35.15
N ASP A 72 -15.36 43.54 -35.43
CA ASP A 72 -16.48 44.32 -34.92
C ASP A 72 -17.72 44.14 -35.83
N HIS A 73 -18.91 44.46 -35.31
CA HIS A 73 -20.12 44.61 -36.11
C HIS A 73 -20.90 45.87 -35.70
N HIS A 74 -21.66 46.43 -36.64
CA HIS A 74 -22.10 47.84 -36.67
C HIS A 74 -23.58 48.08 -36.30
N HIS A 75 -23.85 49.31 -35.82
CA HIS A 75 -25.07 50.15 -35.96
C HIS A 75 -26.44 49.66 -35.37
N LEU A 76 -27.07 50.45 -34.46
CA LEU A 76 -28.08 51.54 -34.62
C LEU A 76 -29.47 51.06 -35.15
N GLY A 77 -30.63 51.44 -34.59
CA GLY A 77 -30.93 52.23 -33.37
C GLY A 77 -32.43 52.64 -33.22
N PHE A 78 -32.82 53.16 -32.04
CA PHE A 78 -34.17 53.67 -31.61
C PHE A 78 -35.27 52.61 -31.32
N SER A 79 -36.25 52.83 -30.42
CA SER A 79 -36.72 54.08 -29.74
C SER A 79 -36.94 53.98 -28.20
N SER A 80 -37.38 55.09 -27.58
CA SER A 80 -37.57 55.43 -26.15
C SER A 80 -38.58 54.56 -25.35
N PHE A 81 -38.52 54.46 -24.00
CA PHE A 81 -38.77 55.53 -22.99
C PHE A 81 -38.22 55.26 -21.56
N ASP A 82 -37.90 56.37 -20.86
CA ASP A 82 -37.71 56.69 -19.42
C ASP A 82 -37.36 55.63 -18.32
N SER A 83 -36.11 55.71 -17.82
CA SER A 83 -35.66 56.23 -16.49
C SER A 83 -36.55 56.18 -15.21
N PRO A 84 -36.00 56.27 -13.95
CA PRO A 84 -34.62 56.65 -13.58
C PRO A 84 -33.92 55.91 -12.39
N ALA A 85 -32.58 56.09 -12.32
CA ALA A 85 -31.72 56.14 -11.11
C ALA A 85 -31.53 54.87 -10.21
N ALA A 86 -30.41 54.66 -9.49
CA ALA A 86 -29.22 55.50 -9.28
C ALA A 86 -27.87 54.72 -9.26
N LYS A 87 -26.84 55.37 -9.81
CA LYS A 87 -25.36 55.28 -9.65
C LYS A 87 -24.85 54.38 -8.50
N MET A 88 -23.91 53.43 -8.66
CA MET A 88 -22.51 53.51 -9.18
C MET A 88 -21.57 54.49 -8.45
N GLN A 89 -20.38 53.99 -8.02
CA GLN A 89 -19.01 54.49 -8.33
C GLN A 89 -18.00 54.12 -7.20
N LYS A 90 -16.71 53.86 -7.44
CA LYS A 90 -15.96 53.38 -8.64
C LYS A 90 -14.55 52.89 -8.19
N CYS A 91 -13.86 52.14 -9.06
CA CYS A 91 -12.41 51.98 -9.23
C CYS A 91 -11.42 52.32 -8.07
N SER A 92 -10.46 51.42 -7.77
CA SER A 92 -9.14 51.43 -8.45
C SER A 92 -7.99 50.73 -7.67
N ALA A 93 -7.35 49.74 -8.33
CA ALA A 93 -5.91 49.46 -8.38
C ALA A 93 -5.01 49.23 -7.11
N ARG A 94 -3.81 48.71 -7.44
CA ARG A 94 -2.54 48.63 -6.67
C ARG A 94 -2.37 47.53 -5.62
N ALA A 95 -1.10 47.12 -5.51
CA ALA A 95 -0.56 46.08 -4.65
C ALA A 95 -0.03 46.64 -3.34
N ILE A 96 0.10 45.78 -2.33
CA ILE A 96 0.88 45.95 -1.09
C ILE A 96 1.11 44.50 -0.57
N VAL A 97 2.33 43.99 -0.43
CA VAL A 97 3.33 44.26 0.62
C VAL A 97 2.80 43.88 2.01
N ARG A 98 3.24 42.75 2.58
CA ARG A 98 2.82 42.31 3.92
C ARG A 98 3.92 42.59 4.95
N THR A 99 3.86 43.78 5.55
CA THR A 99 4.81 44.27 6.58
C THR A 99 4.49 43.75 7.99
N LYS A 100 5.52 43.71 8.86
CA LYS A 100 5.40 43.36 10.30
C LYS A 100 4.94 44.56 11.15
N ARG A 101 4.04 44.33 12.11
CA ARG A 101 3.99 44.79 13.53
C ARG A 101 2.69 44.23 14.13
N LYS A 102 2.60 43.72 15.37
CA LYS A 102 3.29 43.90 16.67
C LYS A 102 2.74 45.04 17.54
N THR A 103 1.77 44.69 18.39
CA THR A 103 1.48 45.18 19.76
C THR A 103 0.64 44.08 20.45
N LEU A 104 0.92 43.63 21.69
CA LEU A 104 0.86 44.30 23.02
C LEU A 104 -0.60 44.51 23.51
N ALA A 105 -0.96 44.25 24.77
CA ALA A 105 -0.18 43.69 25.90
C ALA A 105 -1.06 43.17 27.07
N GLU A 106 -0.38 42.65 28.12
CA GLU A 106 -0.77 42.67 29.56
C GLU A 106 -1.92 41.74 30.03
N ARG A 107 -1.92 41.20 31.27
CA ARG A 107 -1.02 41.40 32.45
C ARG A 107 -0.93 40.11 33.33
N GLU A 108 0.28 39.66 33.71
CA GLU A 108 0.88 39.59 35.10
C GLU A 108 0.15 38.67 36.11
N SER A 109 0.79 37.89 37.01
CA SER A 109 2.22 37.60 37.34
C SER A 109 2.29 36.28 38.17
N ALA A 110 3.29 35.39 37.96
CA ALA A 110 4.48 35.11 38.82
C ALA A 110 4.17 34.48 40.22
N GLU A 111 4.98 33.66 40.89
CA GLU A 111 6.42 33.24 40.82
C GLU A 111 6.54 31.73 41.24
N ASP A 112 7.64 30.96 41.18
CA ASP A 112 8.59 30.58 40.10
C ASP A 112 9.35 29.25 40.54
N GLU A 113 10.70 29.18 40.59
CA GLU A 113 11.62 28.07 41.05
C GLU A 113 11.81 26.80 40.16
N GLU A 114 12.99 26.14 40.33
CA GLU A 114 13.69 25.35 39.28
C GLU A 114 13.74 23.81 39.49
N SER A 115 13.95 23.04 38.41
CA SER A 115 15.20 22.25 38.18
C SER A 115 15.16 21.40 36.89
N ASP A 116 16.33 21.18 36.28
CA ASP A 116 16.50 20.59 34.93
C ASP A 116 16.35 19.06 34.85
N LEU A 117 16.07 18.54 33.64
CA LEU A 117 17.09 17.82 32.85
C LEU A 117 16.65 17.53 31.40
N ASP A 118 17.62 17.57 30.48
CA ASP A 118 17.50 17.23 29.05
C ASP A 118 17.16 15.74 28.81
N GLY A 119 16.64 15.34 27.64
CA GLY A 119 16.50 16.13 26.41
C GLY A 119 15.68 15.43 25.31
N GLN A 120 15.75 16.01 24.10
CA GLN A 120 14.66 15.95 23.12
C GLN A 120 14.61 14.69 22.22
N ASP A 121 13.38 14.23 22.00
CA ASP A 121 12.99 13.34 20.91
C ASP A 121 12.20 14.16 19.88
N GLU A 122 12.69 14.34 18.64
CA GLU A 122 11.77 14.62 17.51
C GLU A 122 12.27 14.18 16.11
N VAL A 123 11.53 13.21 15.57
CA VAL A 123 11.10 13.03 14.18
C VAL A 123 11.62 14.04 13.12
N VAL A 124 12.58 13.62 12.28
CA VAL A 124 12.99 14.39 11.09
C VAL A 124 12.26 13.95 9.81
N ALA A 125 11.36 14.79 9.31
CA ALA A 125 10.78 14.68 7.97
C ALA A 125 11.65 15.36 6.89
N LYS A 126 11.50 14.92 5.62
CA LYS A 126 12.36 15.34 4.49
C LYS A 126 12.00 16.73 3.93
N PRO A 127 12.99 17.62 3.68
CA PRO A 127 12.89 18.69 2.69
C PRO A 127 13.57 18.32 1.35
N SER A 128 13.31 19.11 0.31
CA SER A 128 13.78 18.89 -1.07
C SER A 128 14.85 19.91 -1.52
N SER A 129 15.40 19.70 -2.72
CA SER A 129 16.54 20.46 -3.25
C SER A 129 16.23 21.88 -3.71
N MET A 130 17.16 22.83 -3.50
CA MET A 130 17.61 23.70 -4.60
C MET A 130 19.02 24.29 -4.45
N LYS A 131 19.77 24.19 -5.57
CA LYS A 131 20.80 25.09 -6.12
C LYS A 131 21.30 26.25 -5.23
N ARG A 132 22.64 26.35 -5.05
CA ARG A 132 23.31 27.63 -4.77
C ARG A 132 24.39 27.95 -5.80
N ARG A 133 24.22 29.09 -6.47
CA ARG A 133 25.14 29.74 -7.41
C ARG A 133 26.33 30.32 -6.62
N ARG A 134 27.55 30.22 -7.14
CA ARG A 134 28.73 30.93 -6.58
C ARG A 134 29.38 31.77 -7.68
N THR A 135 29.52 33.06 -7.40
CA THR A 135 30.14 34.06 -8.29
C THR A 135 31.62 34.19 -7.90
N ILE A 136 32.48 34.50 -8.87
CA ILE A 136 33.91 34.80 -8.64
C ILE A 136 34.10 36.32 -8.58
N SER A 137 34.92 36.79 -7.65
CA SER A 137 35.42 38.17 -7.57
C SER A 137 36.95 38.16 -7.61
N ASN A 138 37.53 39.15 -8.29
CA ASN A 138 38.98 39.24 -8.56
C ASN A 138 39.71 40.17 -7.58
N THR A 139 41.05 40.24 -7.72
CA THR A 139 42.00 41.25 -7.19
C THR A 139 42.32 41.21 -5.68
N ALA A 140 43.52 41.56 -5.21
CA ALA A 140 44.86 41.57 -5.84
C ALA A 140 45.97 41.77 -4.76
N ALA A 141 47.20 41.30 -5.03
CA ALA A 141 48.50 41.66 -4.42
C ALA A 141 48.67 41.51 -2.87
N THR A 142 49.78 40.98 -2.32
CA THR A 142 51.12 41.60 -2.38
C THR A 142 52.25 40.67 -1.82
N SER A 143 53.49 40.96 -2.24
CA SER A 143 54.77 40.88 -1.47
C SER A 143 55.44 39.55 -1.01
N LYS A 144 56.44 39.13 -1.80
CA LYS A 144 57.86 38.79 -1.44
C LYS A 144 58.27 37.46 -0.76
N GLN A 145 59.31 36.84 -1.39
CA GLN A 145 60.46 36.09 -0.82
C GLN A 145 60.16 34.75 -0.08
N THR A 146 60.97 33.68 -0.10
CA THR A 146 62.21 33.25 -0.83
C THR A 146 62.18 31.70 -0.85
N LYS A 147 62.84 30.89 -1.69
CA LYS A 147 64.24 30.85 -2.19
C LYS A 147 64.27 29.86 -3.40
N ALA A 148 65.32 29.82 -4.21
CA ALA A 148 65.38 28.97 -5.41
C ALA A 148 66.37 27.78 -5.31
N VAL A 149 65.97 26.62 -5.83
CA VAL A 149 66.87 25.50 -6.25
C VAL A 149 66.33 24.92 -7.57
N LYS A 150 67.23 24.43 -8.43
CA LYS A 150 66.96 23.92 -9.79
C LYS A 150 66.49 22.46 -9.78
N ALA A 151 65.65 22.04 -10.74
CA ALA A 151 65.91 20.87 -11.60
C ALA A 151 64.86 20.66 -12.73
N THR A 152 65.36 20.38 -13.95
CA THR A 152 64.75 19.59 -15.05
C THR A 152 63.26 19.72 -15.41
N GLU A 153 63.00 20.21 -16.64
CA GLU A 153 61.78 19.92 -17.38
C GLU A 153 61.60 18.41 -17.65
N THR A 154 60.36 17.92 -17.67
CA THR A 154 59.98 16.77 -18.51
C THR A 154 58.63 17.03 -19.21
N LYS A 155 58.68 17.32 -20.52
CA LYS A 155 57.49 17.56 -21.36
C LYS A 155 56.66 16.28 -21.55
N ARG A 156 55.66 16.05 -20.68
CA ARG A 156 54.58 15.10 -21.02
C ARG A 156 53.66 15.72 -22.07
N LYS A 157 53.79 15.24 -23.32
CA LYS A 157 52.92 15.61 -24.45
C LYS A 157 51.45 15.50 -24.03
N ARG A 158 50.72 16.63 -24.09
CA ARG A 158 49.26 16.65 -24.01
C ARG A 158 48.72 16.04 -25.31
N THR A 159 48.31 14.77 -25.27
CA THR A 159 47.76 14.10 -26.46
C THR A 159 46.52 14.84 -26.93
N GLU A 160 46.62 15.42 -28.13
CA GLU A 160 45.50 16.07 -28.79
C GLU A 160 44.38 15.05 -28.98
N LYS A 161 43.19 15.35 -28.46
CA LYS A 161 41.99 14.61 -28.84
C LYS A 161 41.74 14.92 -30.32
N ARG A 162 42.19 14.04 -31.22
CA ARG A 162 41.72 14.00 -32.61
C ARG A 162 40.20 14.10 -32.58
N GLN A 163 39.65 15.25 -32.98
CA GLN A 163 38.25 15.30 -33.39
C GLN A 163 38.13 14.31 -34.54
N ARG A 164 37.33 13.26 -34.34
CA ARG A 164 37.00 12.32 -35.41
C ARG A 164 36.02 13.05 -36.31
N ASP A 165 36.53 13.61 -37.39
CA ASP A 165 35.67 14.29 -38.35
C ASP A 165 34.70 13.27 -38.97
N LEU A 166 33.41 13.59 -38.92
CA LEU A 166 32.32 12.81 -39.50
C LEU A 166 31.77 13.45 -40.77
N SER A 167 32.48 14.42 -41.36
CA SER A 167 32.24 14.93 -42.72
C SER A 167 32.09 13.81 -43.77
N LEU A 168 32.72 12.66 -43.53
CA LEU A 168 32.65 11.50 -44.40
C LEU A 168 31.35 10.66 -44.26
N LEU A 169 30.54 10.82 -43.20
CA LEU A 169 29.32 10.02 -43.04
C LEU A 169 28.32 10.22 -44.19
N PRO A 170 27.97 11.47 -44.58
CA PRO A 170 27.13 11.72 -45.76
C PRO A 170 27.77 11.30 -47.10
N THR A 171 29.06 10.94 -47.12
CA THR A 171 29.77 10.47 -48.33
C THR A 171 29.92 8.95 -48.41
N MET A 172 29.45 8.22 -47.39
CA MET A 172 29.42 6.75 -47.45
C MET A 172 28.33 6.25 -48.43
N PRO A 173 28.56 5.11 -49.11
CA PRO A 173 27.51 4.44 -49.89
C PRO A 173 26.24 4.21 -49.07
N LEU A 174 25.08 4.52 -49.66
CA LEU A 174 23.79 4.48 -48.98
C LEU A 174 23.49 3.10 -48.38
N ASP A 175 23.89 2.01 -49.04
CA ASP A 175 23.65 0.65 -48.55
C ASP A 175 24.33 0.37 -47.20
N ILE A 176 25.53 0.93 -46.99
CA ILE A 176 26.28 0.80 -45.73
C ILE A 176 25.63 1.69 -44.65
N LEU A 177 25.17 2.89 -45.02
CA LEU A 177 24.44 3.78 -44.11
C LEU A 177 23.11 3.16 -43.67
N PHE A 178 22.35 2.57 -44.59
CA PHE A 178 21.11 1.87 -44.29
C PHE A 178 21.36 0.62 -43.44
N THR A 179 22.38 -0.19 -43.76
CA THR A 179 22.80 -1.34 -42.92
C THR A 179 23.12 -0.91 -41.47
N ILE A 180 23.79 0.24 -41.29
CA ILE A 180 24.06 0.79 -39.95
C ILE A 180 22.77 1.29 -39.29
N CYS A 181 21.90 1.99 -40.02
CA CYS A 181 20.62 2.50 -39.53
C CYS A 181 19.67 1.37 -39.08
N SER A 182 19.61 0.25 -39.81
CA SER A 182 18.83 -0.94 -39.45
C SER A 182 19.29 -1.62 -38.16
N MET A 183 20.51 -1.34 -37.69
CA MET A 183 21.05 -1.85 -36.42
C MET A 183 20.86 -0.87 -35.23
N LEU A 184 20.24 0.29 -35.44
CA LEU A 184 19.95 1.26 -34.37
C LEU A 184 18.70 0.88 -33.58
N PHE A 185 18.61 1.33 -32.33
CA PHE A 185 17.33 1.31 -31.63
C PHE A 185 16.37 2.33 -32.27
N PRO A 186 15.04 2.10 -32.25
CA PRO A 186 14.05 3.02 -32.82
C PRO A 186 14.26 4.48 -32.40
N ARG A 187 14.56 4.73 -31.12
CA ARG A 187 14.79 6.07 -30.57
C ARG A 187 16.01 6.78 -31.17
N ASP A 188 17.05 6.02 -31.50
CA ASP A 188 18.29 6.54 -32.06
C ASP A 188 18.10 6.86 -33.54
N LEU A 189 17.40 6.01 -34.30
CA LEU A 189 17.04 6.27 -35.70
C LEU A 189 16.11 7.49 -35.86
N ILE A 190 15.09 7.60 -35.00
CA ILE A 190 14.21 8.78 -34.91
C ILE A 190 15.00 10.07 -34.59
N SER A 191 16.04 9.96 -33.76
CA SER A 191 16.89 11.11 -33.43
C SER A 191 17.78 11.47 -34.63
N LEU A 192 18.36 10.47 -35.30
CA LEU A 192 19.19 10.64 -36.49
C LEU A 192 18.42 11.28 -37.66
N SER A 193 17.16 10.90 -37.89
CA SER A 193 16.31 11.52 -38.92
C SER A 193 15.81 12.92 -38.56
N ARG A 194 16.16 13.46 -37.38
CA ARG A 194 15.71 14.78 -36.87
C ARG A 194 16.85 15.78 -36.61
N VAL A 195 18.11 15.37 -36.76
CA VAL A 195 19.28 16.24 -36.48
C VAL A 195 19.88 16.95 -37.69
N ASP A 196 19.56 16.50 -38.91
CA ASP A 196 20.09 17.05 -40.17
C ASP A 196 19.04 16.95 -41.29
N GLU A 197 19.07 17.89 -42.23
CA GLU A 197 18.09 17.99 -43.31
C GLU A 197 18.28 16.89 -44.37
N ASN A 198 19.53 16.50 -44.67
CA ASN A 198 19.81 15.42 -45.61
C ASN A 198 19.42 14.07 -45.00
N PHE A 199 19.80 13.79 -43.74
CA PHE A 199 19.36 12.58 -43.04
C PHE A 199 17.83 12.49 -42.93
N CYS A 200 17.13 13.62 -42.71
CA CYS A 200 15.67 13.67 -42.73
C CYS A 200 15.11 13.27 -44.11
N LEU A 201 15.56 13.93 -45.18
CA LEU A 201 15.10 13.68 -46.54
C LEU A 201 15.40 12.25 -47.01
N THR A 202 16.61 11.74 -46.76
CA THR A 202 17.00 10.38 -47.14
C THR A 202 16.24 9.32 -46.34
N LEU A 203 16.15 9.43 -45.01
CA LEU A 203 15.48 8.40 -44.20
C LEU A 203 13.95 8.41 -44.31
N THR A 204 13.33 9.54 -44.66
CA THR A 204 11.86 9.62 -44.88
C THR A 204 11.42 9.27 -46.30
N ALA A 205 12.35 9.04 -47.23
CA ALA A 205 12.05 8.64 -48.59
C ALA A 205 11.36 7.26 -48.66
N LYS A 206 10.37 7.11 -49.55
CA LYS A 206 9.49 5.92 -49.60
C LYS A 206 10.26 4.61 -49.84
N ASN A 207 11.34 4.65 -50.61
CA ASN A 207 12.23 3.54 -50.90
C ASN A 207 13.12 3.11 -49.71
N VAL A 208 13.21 3.92 -48.66
CA VAL A 208 14.01 3.65 -47.44
C VAL A 208 13.13 3.11 -46.28
N SER A 209 11.85 2.86 -46.56
CA SER A 209 10.88 2.30 -45.59
C SER A 209 11.29 0.95 -44.98
N PHE A 210 12.14 0.16 -45.67
CA PHE A 210 12.65 -1.12 -45.15
C PHE A 210 13.50 -0.96 -43.87
N VAL A 211 14.31 0.10 -43.77
CA VAL A 211 15.15 0.38 -42.59
C VAL A 211 14.29 0.56 -41.33
N TRP A 212 13.19 1.30 -41.47
CA TRP A 212 12.23 1.53 -40.40
C TRP A 212 11.46 0.26 -40.03
N ARG A 213 11.10 -0.57 -41.01
CA ARG A 213 10.48 -1.88 -40.80
C ARG A 213 11.37 -2.82 -40.00
N GLU A 214 12.64 -2.95 -40.39
CA GLU A 214 13.62 -3.82 -39.70
C GLU A 214 13.82 -3.38 -38.24
N VAL A 215 13.97 -2.08 -37.99
CA VAL A 215 14.08 -1.50 -36.65
C VAL A 215 12.78 -1.63 -35.83
N ARG A 216 11.61 -1.57 -36.48
CA ARG A 216 10.30 -1.84 -35.87
C ARG A 216 10.18 -3.30 -35.41
N GLU A 217 10.57 -4.23 -36.26
CA GLU A 217 10.41 -5.67 -36.04
C GLU A 217 11.42 -6.19 -35.01
N ALA A 218 12.65 -5.67 -35.00
CA ALA A 218 13.69 -6.00 -34.01
C ALA A 218 13.27 -5.73 -32.54
N GLU A 219 12.50 -4.66 -32.27
CA GLU A 219 11.92 -4.40 -30.92
C GLU A 219 10.45 -4.85 -30.79
N GLY A 220 9.96 -5.65 -31.74
CA GLY A 220 8.64 -6.30 -31.68
C GLY A 220 7.47 -5.31 -31.76
N GLY A 221 7.56 -4.33 -32.65
CA GLY A 221 6.51 -3.38 -33.02
C GLY A 221 5.53 -3.92 -34.06
N ILE A 222 4.23 -3.70 -33.83
CA ILE A 222 3.15 -4.09 -34.76
C ILE A 222 3.27 -3.38 -36.12
N GLU A 223 2.82 -4.04 -37.19
CA GLU A 223 2.73 -3.51 -38.55
C GLU A 223 1.97 -2.16 -38.63
N PRO A 224 2.37 -1.21 -39.50
CA PRO A 224 1.65 0.04 -39.71
C PRO A 224 0.23 -0.17 -40.26
N PRO A 225 -0.78 0.45 -39.65
CA PRO A 225 -2.08 0.67 -40.27
C PRO A 225 -2.02 1.30 -41.66
N ARG A 226 -3.04 1.04 -42.49
CA ARG A 226 -3.15 1.66 -43.82
C ARG A 226 -3.05 3.18 -43.72
N GLY A 227 -2.29 3.76 -44.66
CA GLY A 227 -2.11 5.20 -44.80
C GLY A 227 -1.03 5.83 -43.90
N ILE A 228 -0.34 5.07 -43.05
CA ILE A 228 0.81 5.56 -42.25
C ILE A 228 2.13 5.08 -42.88
N SER A 229 3.17 5.93 -42.89
CA SER A 229 4.52 5.48 -43.27
C SER A 229 5.24 4.80 -42.12
N GLU A 230 6.14 3.85 -42.41
CA GLU A 230 6.92 3.14 -41.37
C GLU A 230 7.69 4.10 -40.44
N CYS A 231 8.25 5.19 -40.98
CA CYS A 231 8.90 6.24 -40.18
C CYS A 231 7.95 6.90 -39.16
N GLN A 232 6.75 7.31 -39.59
CA GLN A 232 5.75 7.90 -38.69
C GLN A 232 5.27 6.88 -37.67
N TRP A 233 5.09 5.63 -38.09
CA TRP A 233 4.63 4.55 -37.24
C TRP A 233 5.64 4.18 -36.15
N VAL A 234 6.93 4.12 -36.49
CA VAL A 234 8.02 3.91 -35.54
C VAL A 234 8.11 5.05 -34.52
N ASP A 235 7.88 6.31 -34.92
CA ASP A 235 7.83 7.43 -33.96
C ASP A 235 6.58 7.40 -33.07
N LEU A 236 5.42 6.91 -33.54
CA LEU A 236 4.26 6.66 -32.67
C LEU A 236 4.49 5.50 -31.69
N LEU A 237 5.01 4.37 -32.15
CA LEU A 237 5.29 3.19 -31.31
C LEU A 237 6.40 3.44 -30.28
N PHE A 238 7.53 4.02 -30.71
CA PHE A 238 8.78 4.04 -29.93
C PHE A 238 9.36 5.44 -29.67
N GLY A 239 8.78 6.51 -30.23
CA GLY A 239 9.31 7.86 -30.18
C GLY A 239 9.47 8.48 -28.78
N ILE A 240 10.16 9.62 -28.74
CA ILE A 240 10.30 10.44 -27.54
C ILE A 240 8.93 11.04 -27.14
N PRO A 241 8.64 11.26 -25.85
CA PRO A 241 7.36 11.81 -25.41
C PRO A 241 7.27 13.34 -25.59
N ALA A 242 7.71 13.85 -26.74
CA ALA A 242 7.51 15.24 -27.18
C ALA A 242 6.13 15.37 -27.85
N CYS A 243 5.55 16.57 -27.89
CA CYS A 243 4.27 16.83 -28.55
C CYS A 243 4.47 17.14 -30.03
N ASP A 244 3.59 16.62 -30.90
CA ASP A 244 3.64 16.88 -32.34
C ASP A 244 3.35 18.37 -32.69
N LEU A 245 2.78 19.12 -31.74
CA LEU A 245 2.25 20.48 -31.93
C LEU A 245 3.08 21.57 -31.23
N CYS A 246 3.98 21.20 -30.31
CA CYS A 246 4.75 22.16 -29.51
C CYS A 246 5.99 21.52 -28.87
N ASP A 247 6.95 22.32 -28.41
CA ASP A 247 8.16 21.85 -27.69
C ASP A 247 7.85 21.20 -26.29
N GLY A 248 6.58 20.88 -26.00
CA GLY A 248 6.12 20.30 -24.73
C GLY A 248 6.43 18.81 -24.59
N MET A 249 6.93 18.42 -23.40
CA MET A 249 7.26 17.03 -23.05
C MET A 249 6.14 16.34 -22.25
N LYS A 250 6.23 15.01 -22.13
CA LYS A 250 5.22 14.11 -21.53
C LYS A 250 3.92 14.03 -22.35
N ALA A 251 4.05 14.08 -23.67
CA ALA A 251 2.97 13.79 -24.60
C ALA A 251 2.69 12.27 -24.69
N HIS A 252 1.41 11.92 -24.82
CA HIS A 252 0.95 10.55 -24.97
C HIS A 252 0.42 10.32 -26.39
N VAL A 253 0.48 9.09 -26.89
CA VAL A 253 -0.18 8.75 -28.17
C VAL A 253 -1.66 8.59 -27.94
N GLU A 254 -2.46 9.39 -28.63
CA GLU A 254 -3.90 9.22 -28.73
C GLU A 254 -4.18 8.37 -29.98
N TRP A 255 -4.34 7.06 -29.78
CA TRP A 255 -4.38 6.09 -30.88
C TRP A 255 -5.53 6.32 -31.87
N LYS A 256 -6.70 6.81 -31.42
CA LYS A 256 -7.83 7.13 -32.30
C LYS A 256 -7.57 8.35 -33.20
N LEU A 257 -6.68 9.26 -32.79
CA LEU A 257 -6.26 10.41 -33.58
C LEU A 257 -4.92 10.18 -34.30
N ARG A 258 -4.26 9.03 -34.08
CA ARG A 258 -2.92 8.66 -34.59
C ARG A 258 -1.86 9.76 -34.37
N ARG A 259 -1.90 10.46 -33.22
CA ARG A 259 -1.05 11.62 -32.87
C ARG A 259 -0.48 11.53 -31.46
N ARG A 260 0.68 12.13 -31.21
CA ARG A 260 1.34 12.24 -29.91
C ARG A 260 1.15 13.65 -29.33
N VAL A 261 0.24 13.79 -28.37
CA VAL A 261 -0.25 15.10 -27.89
C VAL A 261 -0.03 15.27 -26.38
N CYS A 262 0.37 16.47 -25.95
CA CYS A 262 0.47 16.84 -24.54
C CYS A 262 -0.87 17.34 -23.97
N LYS A 263 -1.07 17.24 -22.65
CA LYS A 263 -2.36 17.57 -22.02
C LYS A 263 -2.91 18.99 -22.30
N PRO A 264 -2.08 20.06 -22.40
CA PRO A 264 -2.53 21.38 -22.84
C PRO A 264 -3.10 21.37 -24.26
N CYS A 265 -2.32 20.95 -25.27
CA CYS A 265 -2.77 20.95 -26.66
C CYS A 265 -3.97 20.02 -26.89
N LEU A 266 -4.06 18.90 -26.17
CA LEU A 266 -5.24 18.01 -26.17
C LEU A 266 -6.49 18.73 -25.63
N LYS A 267 -6.35 19.65 -24.66
CA LYS A 267 -7.47 20.46 -24.16
C LYS A 267 -7.86 21.58 -25.14
N GLU A 268 -6.88 22.19 -25.80
CA GLU A 268 -7.07 23.33 -26.69
C GLU A 268 -7.70 22.93 -28.03
N ASN A 269 -7.41 21.72 -28.52
CA ASN A 269 -7.78 21.27 -29.87
C ASN A 269 -8.94 20.25 -29.92
N LEU A 270 -9.53 19.89 -28.77
CA LEU A 270 -10.69 18.98 -28.71
C LEU A 270 -12.00 19.73 -28.49
N ILE A 271 -12.98 19.45 -29.35
CA ILE A 271 -14.37 19.88 -29.18
C ILE A 271 -15.25 18.66 -28.85
N CYS A 272 -16.04 18.77 -27.79
CA CYS A 272 -17.02 17.73 -27.42
C CYS A 272 -18.09 17.62 -28.52
N ALA A 273 -18.45 16.40 -28.94
CA ALA A 273 -19.35 16.17 -30.07
C ALA A 273 -20.69 16.93 -29.94
N SER A 274 -21.29 16.95 -28.74
CA SER A 274 -22.53 17.69 -28.43
C SER A 274 -22.41 19.22 -28.53
N ARG A 275 -21.20 19.76 -28.74
CA ARG A 275 -20.92 21.19 -28.93
C ARG A 275 -20.53 21.53 -30.38
N VAL A 276 -20.31 20.56 -31.26
CA VAL A 276 -19.83 20.84 -32.64
C VAL A 276 -20.81 21.70 -33.41
N ARG A 277 -22.10 21.32 -33.48
CA ARG A 277 -23.15 22.08 -34.19
C ARG A 277 -23.35 23.53 -33.69
N ARG A 278 -22.81 23.89 -32.51
CA ARG A 278 -22.83 25.28 -31.99
C ARG A 278 -21.68 26.13 -32.51
N HIS A 279 -20.52 25.53 -32.79
CA HIS A 279 -19.32 26.22 -33.26
C HIS A 279 -19.13 26.07 -34.78
N PHE A 280 -19.75 25.05 -35.36
CA PHE A 280 -19.74 24.71 -36.78
C PHE A 280 -21.18 24.34 -37.19
N PRO A 281 -22.05 25.32 -37.46
CA PRO A 281 -23.46 25.06 -37.78
C PRO A 281 -23.66 24.31 -39.10
N ASP A 282 -22.76 24.52 -40.07
CA ASP A 282 -22.77 23.89 -41.40
C ASP A 282 -22.44 22.38 -41.38
N ILE A 283 -22.17 21.80 -40.20
CA ILE A 283 -21.74 20.41 -40.07
C ILE A 283 -22.91 19.51 -39.66
N ASN A 284 -23.30 18.64 -40.59
CA ASN A 284 -24.21 17.52 -40.35
C ASN A 284 -23.45 16.23 -39.98
N ASP A 285 -24.20 15.20 -39.62
CA ASP A 285 -23.62 13.95 -39.11
C ASP A 285 -22.92 13.11 -40.21
N ASP A 286 -23.23 13.33 -41.50
CA ASP A 286 -22.50 12.69 -42.61
C ASP A 286 -21.06 13.22 -42.68
N ILE A 287 -20.87 14.54 -42.55
CA ILE A 287 -19.54 15.16 -42.48
C ILE A 287 -18.77 14.66 -41.24
N LEU A 288 -19.45 14.54 -40.09
CA LEU A 288 -18.85 13.99 -38.87
C LEU A 288 -18.40 12.53 -39.02
N SER A 289 -19.11 11.72 -39.80
CA SER A 289 -18.71 10.33 -40.09
C SER A 289 -17.40 10.20 -40.90
N LEU A 290 -16.86 11.31 -41.42
CA LEU A 290 -15.57 11.38 -42.10
C LEU A 290 -14.41 11.73 -41.14
N ILE A 291 -14.67 11.91 -39.84
CA ILE A 291 -13.73 12.45 -38.86
C ILE A 291 -13.56 11.47 -37.69
N PRO A 292 -12.33 11.17 -37.24
CA PRO A 292 -12.11 10.33 -36.07
C PRO A 292 -12.71 10.92 -34.79
N LEU A 293 -13.47 10.10 -34.05
CA LEU A 293 -14.07 10.44 -32.76
C LEU A 293 -13.30 9.73 -31.62
N THR A 294 -12.74 10.49 -30.67
CA THR A 294 -12.11 9.90 -29.46
C THR A 294 -12.96 10.06 -28.20
N ASP A 295 -12.89 9.10 -27.29
CA ASP A 295 -13.44 9.22 -25.93
C ASP A 295 -12.45 9.89 -24.96
N ALA A 296 -11.18 10.07 -25.35
CA ALA A 296 -10.13 10.67 -24.53
C ALA A 296 -10.32 12.19 -24.40
N GLY A 297 -10.97 12.62 -23.33
CA GLY A 297 -11.24 14.02 -23.03
C GLY A 297 -10.15 14.74 -22.22
N PRO A 298 -10.22 16.07 -22.13
CA PRO A 298 -9.30 16.87 -21.32
C PRO A 298 -9.24 16.40 -19.87
N GLY A 299 -8.04 16.35 -19.29
CA GLY A 299 -7.84 15.92 -17.90
C GLY A 299 -8.06 14.43 -17.62
N GLY A 300 -8.44 13.61 -18.62
CA GLY A 300 -8.81 12.21 -18.44
C GLY A 300 -10.32 11.97 -18.25
N MET A 301 -11.15 13.01 -18.45
CA MET A 301 -12.60 12.84 -18.58
C MET A 301 -12.94 11.98 -19.81
N ARG A 302 -14.01 11.19 -19.74
CA ARG A 302 -14.62 10.56 -20.92
C ARG A 302 -16.04 11.09 -21.08
N ALA A 303 -16.34 11.70 -22.22
CA ALA A 303 -17.70 12.11 -22.56
C ALA A 303 -18.44 10.95 -23.22
N ARG A 304 -19.70 10.69 -22.83
CA ARG A 304 -20.55 9.67 -23.50
C ARG A 304 -20.73 9.92 -25.01
N SER A 305 -20.58 11.16 -25.45
CA SER A 305 -20.66 11.57 -26.87
C SER A 305 -19.30 11.60 -27.60
N GLY A 306 -18.19 11.41 -26.88
CA GLY A 306 -16.84 11.62 -27.43
C GLY A 306 -16.50 13.08 -27.79
N TYR A 307 -15.33 13.24 -28.41
CA TYR A 307 -14.70 14.48 -28.83
C TYR A 307 -14.11 14.34 -30.24
N TYR A 308 -14.20 15.41 -31.03
CA TYR A 308 -13.52 15.55 -32.32
C TYR A 308 -12.32 16.50 -32.20
N TRP A 309 -11.33 16.32 -33.07
CA TRP A 309 -10.21 17.24 -33.22
C TRP A 309 -10.61 18.43 -34.10
N ILE A 310 -10.40 19.65 -33.62
CA ILE A 310 -10.89 20.89 -34.26
C ILE A 310 -10.28 21.08 -35.67
N HIS A 311 -8.99 20.80 -35.86
CA HIS A 311 -8.39 20.91 -37.19
C HIS A 311 -8.89 19.83 -38.16
N ASP A 312 -9.26 18.63 -37.69
CA ASP A 312 -9.75 17.56 -38.58
C ASP A 312 -11.15 17.87 -39.11
N ILE A 313 -11.95 18.61 -38.31
CA ILE A 313 -13.19 19.23 -38.76
C ILE A 313 -12.92 20.22 -39.90
N MET A 314 -11.98 21.16 -39.70
CA MET A 314 -11.68 22.21 -40.68
C MET A 314 -11.12 21.64 -41.98
N ASP A 315 -10.17 20.71 -41.90
CA ASP A 315 -9.54 20.06 -43.05
C ASP A 315 -10.56 19.30 -43.91
N ILE A 316 -11.50 18.59 -43.27
CA ILE A 316 -12.58 17.90 -43.99
C ILE A 316 -13.60 18.88 -44.59
N GLN A 317 -13.96 19.96 -43.90
CA GLN A 317 -14.84 21.01 -44.47
C GLN A 317 -14.21 21.66 -45.72
N VAL A 318 -12.93 22.02 -45.66
CA VAL A 318 -12.19 22.56 -46.82
C VAL A 318 -12.16 21.52 -47.94
N LYS A 319 -11.86 20.25 -47.63
CA LYS A 319 -11.73 19.21 -48.65
C LYS A 319 -13.05 18.82 -49.32
N ILE A 320 -14.18 18.97 -48.63
CA ILE A 320 -15.50 18.84 -49.25
C ILE A 320 -15.74 20.01 -50.21
N LYS A 321 -15.50 21.26 -49.80
CA LYS A 321 -15.68 22.45 -50.65
C LYS A 321 -14.82 22.43 -51.91
N GLU A 322 -13.58 21.94 -51.84
CA GLU A 322 -12.73 21.69 -53.01
C GLU A 322 -13.32 20.69 -54.03
N LEU A 323 -14.22 19.81 -53.60
CA LEU A 323 -14.75 18.69 -54.37
C LEU A 323 -16.25 18.80 -54.67
N GLU A 324 -16.95 19.81 -54.14
CA GLU A 324 -18.40 20.04 -54.36
C GLU A 324 -18.76 20.12 -55.84
N ALA A 325 -17.92 20.75 -56.67
CA ALA A 325 -18.09 20.84 -58.12
C ALA A 325 -17.77 19.54 -58.89
N GLN A 326 -17.37 18.45 -58.21
CA GLN A 326 -16.95 17.18 -58.81
C GLN A 326 -17.60 15.97 -58.08
N PRO A 327 -18.91 15.72 -58.27
CA PRO A 327 -19.70 14.81 -57.44
C PRO A 327 -19.13 13.39 -57.30
N GLU A 328 -18.62 12.78 -58.38
CA GLU A 328 -18.01 11.45 -58.35
C GLU A 328 -16.75 11.40 -57.46
N ARG A 329 -15.91 12.43 -57.54
CA ARG A 329 -14.68 12.54 -56.74
C ARG A 329 -15.01 12.82 -55.28
N LEU A 330 -16.05 13.60 -55.01
CA LEU A 330 -16.57 13.82 -53.65
C LEU A 330 -17.16 12.53 -53.07
N ALA A 331 -17.96 11.78 -53.84
CA ALA A 331 -18.53 10.50 -53.42
C ALA A 331 -17.41 9.48 -53.11
N LYS A 332 -16.43 9.33 -54.01
CA LYS A 332 -15.25 8.48 -53.76
C LYS A 332 -14.48 8.93 -52.51
N PHE A 333 -14.21 10.23 -52.35
CA PHE A 333 -13.54 10.77 -51.17
C PHE A 333 -14.29 10.46 -49.88
N ARG A 334 -15.63 10.61 -49.84
CA ARG A 334 -16.43 10.21 -48.67
C ARG A 334 -16.29 8.73 -48.37
N THR A 335 -16.40 7.85 -49.36
CA THR A 335 -16.26 6.39 -49.18
C THR A 335 -14.85 6.00 -48.68
N ASP A 336 -13.81 6.47 -49.36
CA ASP A 336 -12.41 6.21 -48.98
C ASP A 336 -12.11 6.74 -47.55
N ARG A 337 -12.68 7.89 -47.18
CA ARG A 337 -12.49 8.50 -45.86
C ARG A 337 -13.29 7.81 -44.74
N LYS A 338 -14.54 7.37 -44.98
CA LYS A 338 -15.30 6.56 -44.02
C LYS A 338 -14.56 5.25 -43.71
N LYS A 339 -14.08 4.56 -44.76
CA LYS A 339 -13.28 3.35 -44.62
C LYS A 339 -11.97 3.58 -43.86
N LEU A 340 -11.31 4.73 -44.07
CA LEU A 340 -10.13 5.09 -43.28
C LEU A 340 -10.45 5.33 -41.79
N VAL A 341 -11.57 5.96 -41.46
CA VAL A 341 -12.01 6.14 -40.06
C VAL A 341 -12.43 4.81 -39.42
N GLU A 342 -13.00 3.88 -40.19
CA GLU A 342 -13.29 2.51 -39.76
C GLU A 342 -12.00 1.72 -39.49
N ASP A 343 -11.06 1.67 -40.43
CA ASP A 343 -9.72 1.07 -40.24
C ASP A 343 -9.00 1.69 -39.01
N MET A 344 -9.11 3.02 -38.80
CA MET A 344 -8.58 3.73 -37.62
C MET A 344 -9.17 3.23 -36.29
N ASN A 345 -10.48 2.97 -36.24
CA ASN A 345 -11.15 2.46 -35.04
C ASN A 345 -10.84 0.98 -34.80
N ASN A 346 -10.77 0.17 -35.85
CA ASN A 346 -10.46 -1.26 -35.77
C ASN A 346 -9.01 -1.50 -35.30
N ASP A 347 -8.04 -0.73 -35.80
CA ASP A 347 -6.64 -0.85 -35.38
C ASP A 347 -6.37 -0.38 -33.96
N MET A 348 -7.19 0.51 -33.40
CA MET A 348 -6.99 1.08 -32.06
C MET A 348 -6.82 0.00 -30.98
N SER A 349 -7.62 -1.07 -31.04
CA SER A 349 -7.54 -2.21 -30.12
C SER A 349 -6.17 -2.90 -30.17
N ARG A 350 -5.62 -3.12 -31.37
CA ARG A 350 -4.27 -3.71 -31.57
C ARG A 350 -3.20 -2.81 -30.94
N CYS A 351 -3.32 -1.50 -31.12
CA CYS A 351 -2.37 -0.50 -30.64
C CYS A 351 -2.36 -0.38 -29.10
N VAL A 352 -3.54 -0.40 -28.48
CA VAL A 352 -3.69 -0.41 -27.01
C VAL A 352 -3.12 -1.69 -26.41
N VAL A 353 -3.49 -2.86 -26.94
CA VAL A 353 -2.95 -4.16 -26.50
C VAL A 353 -1.43 -4.21 -26.65
N TRP A 354 -0.87 -3.73 -27.77
CA TRP A 354 0.57 -3.63 -27.96
C TRP A 354 1.23 -2.69 -26.93
N THR A 355 0.63 -1.52 -26.66
CA THR A 355 1.16 -0.55 -25.69
C THR A 355 1.33 -1.17 -24.31
N HIS A 356 0.29 -1.87 -23.81
CA HIS A 356 0.36 -2.58 -22.52
C HIS A 356 1.36 -3.74 -22.56
N THR A 357 1.31 -4.58 -23.60
CA THR A 357 2.19 -5.76 -23.75
C THR A 357 3.66 -5.36 -23.82
N ASN A 358 3.99 -4.29 -24.55
CA ASN A 358 5.35 -3.79 -24.67
C ASN A 358 5.84 -3.13 -23.37
N ALA A 359 4.98 -2.40 -22.66
CA ALA A 359 5.31 -1.87 -21.33
C ALA A 359 5.62 -2.99 -20.33
N GLN A 360 4.81 -4.05 -20.30
CA GLN A 360 5.04 -5.25 -19.48
C GLN A 360 6.32 -5.99 -19.86
N ARG A 361 6.55 -6.22 -21.16
CA ARG A 361 7.78 -6.85 -21.70
C ARG A 361 9.04 -6.09 -21.28
N ASN A 362 9.02 -4.75 -21.35
CA ASN A 362 10.14 -3.91 -20.95
C ASN A 362 10.35 -3.89 -19.42
N ALA A 363 9.27 -3.89 -18.63
CA ALA A 363 9.36 -4.07 -17.18
C ALA A 363 10.00 -5.43 -16.81
N GLN A 364 9.55 -6.52 -17.44
CA GLN A 364 10.12 -7.86 -17.25
C GLN A 364 11.57 -7.99 -17.74
N ARG A 365 11.97 -7.27 -18.80
CA ARG A 365 13.37 -7.19 -19.26
C ARG A 365 14.23 -6.52 -18.18
N LYS A 366 13.77 -5.38 -17.64
CA LYS A 366 14.45 -4.63 -16.58
C LYS A 366 14.54 -5.39 -15.24
N VAL A 367 13.49 -6.11 -14.85
CA VAL A 367 13.49 -6.94 -13.63
C VAL A 367 14.55 -8.04 -13.74
N ARG A 368 14.54 -8.83 -14.84
CA ARG A 368 15.55 -9.88 -15.07
C ARG A 368 16.98 -9.35 -15.14
N GLU A 369 17.18 -8.15 -15.69
CA GLU A 369 18.48 -7.49 -15.74
C GLU A 369 18.97 -7.04 -14.34
N LEU A 370 18.07 -6.61 -13.47
CA LEU A 370 18.36 -6.28 -12.06
C LEU A 370 18.61 -7.54 -11.23
N GLU A 371 17.83 -8.61 -11.42
CA GLU A 371 18.01 -9.91 -10.78
C GLU A 371 19.36 -10.53 -11.16
N TYR A 372 19.73 -10.52 -12.44
CA TYR A 372 21.03 -11.00 -12.91
C TYR A 372 22.20 -10.22 -12.27
N ARG A 373 22.10 -8.88 -12.21
CA ARG A 373 23.13 -8.03 -11.58
C ARG A 373 23.23 -8.27 -10.07
N ARG A 374 22.10 -8.40 -9.37
CA ARG A 374 22.03 -8.76 -7.95
C ARG A 374 22.61 -10.15 -7.69
N GLY A 375 22.26 -11.15 -8.49
CA GLY A 375 22.78 -12.52 -8.37
C GLY A 375 24.30 -12.57 -8.57
N LYS A 376 24.83 -11.89 -9.59
CA LYS A 376 26.29 -11.77 -9.80
C LYS A 376 26.99 -11.07 -8.63
N ARG A 377 26.40 -9.99 -8.11
CA ARG A 377 26.91 -9.27 -6.94
C ARG A 377 26.91 -10.14 -5.68
N PHE A 378 25.79 -10.81 -5.40
CA PHE A 378 25.66 -11.72 -4.26
C PHE A 378 26.64 -12.89 -4.35
N SER A 379 26.79 -13.52 -5.52
CA SER A 379 27.80 -14.56 -5.74
C SER A 379 29.22 -14.09 -5.41
N THR A 380 29.58 -12.87 -5.82
CA THR A 380 30.90 -12.27 -5.51
C THR A 380 31.07 -11.97 -4.01
N ILE A 381 30.01 -11.53 -3.33
CA ILE A 381 29.98 -11.35 -1.87
C ILE A 381 30.11 -12.70 -1.15
N LYS A 382 29.41 -13.72 -1.65
CA LYS A 382 29.40 -15.09 -1.12
C LYS A 382 30.80 -15.69 -1.12
N THR A 383 31.49 -15.72 -2.25
CA THR A 383 32.87 -16.23 -2.32
C THR A 383 33.75 -15.55 -1.27
N ARG A 384 33.76 -14.21 -1.22
CA ARG A 384 34.57 -13.44 -0.26
C ARG A 384 34.24 -13.65 1.22
N LEU A 385 33.07 -14.19 1.55
CA LEU A 385 32.72 -14.54 2.93
C LEU A 385 33.09 -15.98 3.26
N LEU A 386 32.92 -16.91 2.30
CA LEU A 386 33.43 -18.28 2.43
C LEU A 386 34.97 -18.28 2.57
N ASP A 387 35.66 -17.46 1.77
CA ASP A 387 37.12 -17.24 1.86
C ASP A 387 37.58 -16.69 3.23
N LEU A 388 36.66 -16.07 3.98
CA LEU A 388 36.88 -15.55 5.34
C LEU A 388 36.43 -16.52 6.45
N GLY A 389 36.00 -17.73 6.11
CA GLY A 389 35.56 -18.75 7.07
C GLY A 389 34.13 -18.61 7.57
N TYR A 390 33.27 -17.80 6.92
CA TYR A 390 31.83 -17.83 7.18
C TYR A 390 31.18 -19.05 6.53
N THR A 391 30.07 -19.53 7.08
CA THR A 391 29.36 -20.69 6.54
C THR A 391 28.41 -20.28 5.42
N GLU A 392 28.05 -21.23 4.55
CA GLU A 392 27.01 -21.04 3.52
C GLU A 392 25.70 -20.47 4.10
N GLU A 393 25.30 -20.90 5.29
CA GLU A 393 24.07 -20.44 5.96
C GLU A 393 24.18 -18.99 6.47
N ASP A 394 25.35 -18.56 6.93
CA ASP A 394 25.58 -17.14 7.28
C ASP A 394 25.40 -16.24 6.06
N VAL A 395 25.95 -16.68 4.94
CA VAL A 395 26.03 -15.95 3.67
C VAL A 395 24.67 -15.87 2.98
N GLU A 396 24.00 -17.01 2.79
CA GLU A 396 22.60 -17.04 2.35
C GLU A 396 21.69 -16.30 3.34
N GLY A 397 22.08 -16.34 4.62
CA GLY A 397 21.45 -15.61 5.70
C GLY A 397 21.34 -14.10 5.49
N ILE A 398 22.25 -13.48 4.73
CA ILE A 398 22.28 -12.03 4.45
C ILE A 398 21.90 -11.66 3.02
N ARG A 399 21.39 -12.58 2.18
CA ARG A 399 21.06 -12.33 0.76
C ARG A 399 20.25 -11.05 0.54
N GLU A 400 19.22 -10.82 1.36
CA GLU A 400 18.30 -9.67 1.25
C GLU A 400 18.77 -8.37 1.93
N GLN A 401 20.01 -8.32 2.45
CA GLN A 401 20.53 -7.10 3.08
C GLN A 401 20.62 -5.94 2.06
N PRO A 402 20.23 -4.69 2.41
CA PRO A 402 20.23 -3.55 1.47
C PRO A 402 21.57 -3.24 0.81
N SER A 403 22.68 -3.60 1.47
CA SER A 403 24.05 -3.50 0.99
C SER A 403 24.40 -4.58 -0.07
N VAL A 404 23.80 -5.77 0.06
CA VAL A 404 23.94 -6.92 -0.84
C VAL A 404 23.10 -6.71 -2.10
N ILE A 405 21.80 -6.42 -1.96
CA ILE A 405 20.84 -6.26 -3.09
C ILE A 405 21.00 -4.96 -3.90
N ARG A 406 22.05 -4.17 -3.60
CA ARG A 406 22.34 -2.89 -4.25
C ARG A 406 22.73 -3.08 -5.71
N ASP A 407 22.08 -2.33 -6.61
CA ASP A 407 22.43 -2.26 -8.02
C ASP A 407 23.71 -1.43 -8.24
N ALA A 408 24.87 -2.06 -8.01
CA ALA A 408 26.20 -1.50 -8.24
C ALA A 408 27.24 -2.64 -8.34
N GLU A 409 28.34 -2.40 -9.04
CA GLU A 409 29.49 -3.31 -9.05
C GLU A 409 30.17 -3.40 -7.66
N LEU A 410 30.85 -4.51 -7.37
CA LEU A 410 31.55 -4.73 -6.10
C LEU A 410 33.05 -4.41 -6.23
N THR A 411 33.39 -3.12 -6.19
CA THR A 411 34.80 -2.69 -6.10
C THR A 411 35.39 -3.04 -4.72
N SER A 412 36.72 -3.16 -4.64
CA SER A 412 37.42 -3.43 -3.36
C SER A 412 37.10 -2.38 -2.29
N ASP A 413 37.03 -1.10 -2.66
CA ASP A 413 36.68 -0.01 -1.74
C ASP A 413 35.19 -0.02 -1.35
N SER A 414 34.32 -0.62 -2.17
CA SER A 414 32.91 -0.84 -1.79
C SER A 414 32.78 -2.02 -0.82
N TRP A 415 33.67 -3.02 -0.93
CA TRP A 415 33.72 -4.21 -0.09
C TRP A 415 34.26 -3.90 1.30
N SER A 416 35.38 -3.19 1.43
CA SER A 416 35.99 -2.84 2.72
C SER A 416 35.06 -2.06 3.65
N ARG A 417 34.30 -1.10 3.10
CA ARG A 417 33.27 -0.34 3.83
C ARG A 417 31.99 -1.13 4.12
N MET A 418 31.75 -2.23 3.41
CA MET A 418 30.52 -3.03 3.52
C MET A 418 30.68 -4.22 4.46
N ARG A 419 31.85 -4.85 4.47
CA ARG A 419 32.16 -6.04 5.26
C ARG A 419 31.73 -5.90 6.75
N PRO A 420 32.08 -4.83 7.50
CA PRO A 420 31.73 -4.75 8.92
C PRO A 420 30.22 -4.82 9.21
N SER A 421 29.36 -4.22 8.36
CA SER A 421 27.91 -4.29 8.55
C SER A 421 27.32 -5.65 8.17
N LEU A 422 27.98 -6.39 7.25
CA LEU A 422 27.62 -7.79 6.98
C LEU A 422 28.02 -8.70 8.15
N GLU A 423 29.18 -8.49 8.76
CA GLU A 423 29.65 -9.28 9.91
C GLU A 423 28.76 -9.06 11.15
N VAL A 424 28.29 -7.83 11.39
CA VAL A 424 27.26 -7.53 12.41
C VAL A 424 25.94 -8.25 12.07
N ALA A 425 25.45 -8.14 10.83
CA ALA A 425 24.21 -8.80 10.41
C ALA A 425 24.27 -10.34 10.51
N ILE A 426 25.43 -10.93 10.22
CA ILE A 426 25.70 -12.36 10.43
C ILE A 426 25.65 -12.71 11.92
N LYS A 427 26.34 -11.95 12.78
CA LYS A 427 26.33 -12.17 14.24
C LYS A 427 24.92 -12.09 14.82
N GLU A 428 24.15 -11.07 14.45
CA GLU A 428 22.74 -10.97 14.83
C GLU A 428 21.91 -12.15 14.33
N LYS A 429 22.13 -12.61 13.09
CA LYS A 429 21.37 -13.73 12.52
C LYS A 429 21.73 -15.06 13.19
N ARG A 430 22.99 -15.30 13.56
CA ARG A 430 23.39 -16.43 14.41
C ARG A 430 22.67 -16.40 15.75
N VAL A 431 22.66 -15.26 16.45
CA VAL A 431 21.95 -15.09 17.74
C VAL A 431 20.43 -15.33 17.57
N ARG A 432 19.82 -14.76 16.54
CA ARG A 432 18.39 -14.92 16.23
C ARG A 432 18.03 -16.37 15.88
N LYS A 433 18.87 -17.06 15.09
CA LYS A 433 18.70 -18.49 14.79
C LYS A 433 18.82 -19.34 16.06
N ALA A 434 19.79 -19.06 16.93
CA ALA A 434 19.96 -19.75 18.20
C ALA A 434 18.75 -19.54 19.13
N LYS A 435 18.24 -18.29 19.26
CA LYS A 435 17.01 -18.01 20.01
C LYS A 435 15.82 -18.78 19.43
N ALA A 436 15.59 -18.73 18.12
CA ALA A 436 14.49 -19.46 17.46
C ALA A 436 14.63 -20.99 17.56
N ALA A 437 15.85 -21.53 17.60
CA ALA A 437 16.11 -22.96 17.83
C ALA A 437 15.79 -23.37 19.26
N ARG A 438 16.28 -22.64 20.27
CA ARG A 438 15.95 -22.88 21.69
C ARG A 438 14.45 -22.71 21.94
N SER A 439 13.82 -21.68 21.35
CA SER A 439 12.37 -21.46 21.38
C SER A 439 11.61 -22.70 20.88
N ARG A 440 11.98 -23.24 19.71
CA ARG A 440 11.32 -24.40 19.11
C ARG A 440 11.45 -25.67 19.96
N VAL A 441 12.63 -25.90 20.56
CA VAL A 441 12.82 -27.06 21.46
C VAL A 441 12.04 -26.87 22.76
N LEU A 442 12.06 -25.65 23.33
CA LEU A 442 11.30 -25.33 24.54
C LEU A 442 9.79 -25.51 24.33
N TYR A 443 9.24 -25.03 23.22
CA TYR A 443 7.83 -25.28 22.87
C TYR A 443 7.54 -26.77 22.65
N LYS A 444 8.44 -27.54 22.00
CA LYS A 444 8.26 -28.99 21.82
C LYS A 444 8.29 -29.76 23.15
N ARG A 445 9.12 -29.34 24.12
CA ARG A 445 9.13 -29.95 25.46
C ARG A 445 7.90 -29.52 26.28
N ALA A 446 7.44 -28.28 26.13
CA ALA A 446 6.22 -27.80 26.79
C ALA A 446 4.95 -28.55 26.32
N THR A 447 4.89 -29.01 25.07
CA THR A 447 3.80 -29.90 24.62
C THR A 447 3.87 -31.30 25.25
N ILE A 448 5.06 -31.81 25.58
CA ILE A 448 5.18 -33.07 26.37
C ILE A 448 4.58 -32.86 27.76
N VAL A 449 4.89 -31.73 28.43
CA VAL A 449 4.29 -31.35 29.71
C VAL A 449 2.77 -31.19 29.60
N GLU A 450 2.26 -30.62 28.50
CA GLU A 450 0.83 -30.53 28.21
C GLU A 450 0.17 -31.91 28.13
N ASP A 451 0.82 -32.89 27.50
CA ASP A 451 0.26 -34.22 27.24
C ASP A 451 0.38 -35.19 28.44
N ILE A 452 1.46 -35.16 29.21
CA ILE A 452 1.51 -35.92 30.49
C ILE A 452 0.57 -35.32 31.54
N PHE A 453 0.43 -33.99 31.58
CA PHE A 453 -0.51 -33.33 32.50
C PHE A 453 -1.97 -33.63 32.13
N LYS A 454 -2.31 -33.71 30.82
CA LYS A 454 -3.62 -34.21 30.35
C LYS A 454 -3.96 -35.58 30.91
N THR A 455 -2.99 -36.50 30.95
CA THR A 455 -3.20 -37.87 31.47
C THR A 455 -3.36 -37.89 32.99
N TYR A 456 -2.63 -37.04 33.72
CA TYR A 456 -2.80 -36.87 35.17
C TYR A 456 -4.20 -36.32 35.53
N ILE A 457 -4.66 -35.25 34.90
CA ILE A 457 -5.94 -34.62 35.28
C ILE A 457 -7.18 -35.49 34.96
N GLN A 458 -7.08 -36.43 34.00
CA GLN A 458 -8.15 -37.40 33.70
C GLN A 458 -8.54 -38.31 34.87
N GLN A 459 -7.72 -38.39 35.92
CA GLN A 459 -7.99 -39.17 37.13
C GLN A 459 -9.05 -38.53 38.04
N TYR A 460 -9.41 -37.26 37.80
CA TYR A 460 -10.32 -36.46 38.62
C TYR A 460 -11.61 -36.10 37.87
N LEU A 461 -12.68 -35.81 38.61
CA LEU A 461 -13.94 -35.31 38.04
C LEU A 461 -13.80 -33.88 37.48
N PRO A 462 -14.61 -33.50 36.47
CA PRO A 462 -14.49 -32.21 35.79
C PRO A 462 -14.58 -30.96 36.67
N VAL A 463 -15.29 -31.06 37.81
CA VAL A 463 -15.37 -29.98 38.80
C VAL A 463 -14.00 -29.65 39.42
N VAL A 464 -13.16 -30.68 39.67
CA VAL A 464 -11.82 -30.53 40.28
C VAL A 464 -10.86 -29.84 39.31
N TRP A 465 -10.97 -30.06 38.00
CA TRP A 465 -10.07 -29.43 37.02
C TRP A 465 -10.16 -27.90 37.00
N ARG A 466 -11.25 -27.30 37.52
CA ARG A 466 -11.35 -25.84 37.69
C ARG A 466 -10.36 -25.30 38.71
N GLU A 467 -9.91 -26.13 39.66
CA GLU A 467 -9.00 -25.77 40.76
C GLU A 467 -7.53 -26.10 40.48
N LEU A 468 -7.26 -26.78 39.36
CA LEU A 468 -5.91 -27.20 38.96
C LEU A 468 -5.17 -26.15 38.12
N PRO A 469 -3.82 -26.11 38.18
CA PRO A 469 -3.01 -25.27 37.30
C PRO A 469 -3.27 -25.53 35.81
N SER A 470 -2.95 -24.56 34.96
CA SER A 470 -2.77 -24.85 33.53
C SER A 470 -1.42 -25.53 33.32
N TYR A 471 -1.25 -26.28 32.22
CA TYR A 471 0.06 -26.86 31.90
C TYR A 471 1.17 -25.78 31.81
N MET A 472 0.81 -24.54 31.45
CA MET A 472 1.76 -23.42 31.44
C MET A 472 2.21 -23.02 32.85
N ASP A 473 1.33 -23.11 33.87
CA ASP A 473 1.74 -22.95 35.26
C ASP A 473 2.62 -24.14 35.68
N VAL A 474 2.26 -25.39 35.32
CA VAL A 474 3.07 -26.60 35.59
C VAL A 474 4.47 -26.50 34.97
N CYS A 475 4.61 -25.93 33.77
CA CYS A 475 5.92 -25.66 33.16
C CYS A 475 6.84 -24.82 34.05
N THR A 476 6.29 -23.93 34.89
CA THR A 476 7.08 -23.07 35.80
C THR A 476 7.48 -23.74 37.11
N PHE A 477 6.96 -24.94 37.40
CA PHE A 477 7.27 -25.65 38.64
C PHE A 477 8.73 -26.15 38.65
N PRO A 478 9.37 -26.29 39.84
CA PRO A 478 10.65 -26.97 39.98
C PRO A 478 10.64 -28.38 39.37
N GLY A 479 11.79 -28.84 38.88
CA GLY A 479 11.89 -30.09 38.12
C GLY A 479 11.41 -29.92 36.68
N PHE A 480 10.13 -29.61 36.48
CA PHE A 480 9.55 -29.34 35.14
C PHE A 480 10.33 -28.24 34.41
N LYS A 481 10.56 -27.10 35.06
CA LYS A 481 11.32 -25.98 34.49
C LYS A 481 12.76 -26.36 34.14
N ASP A 482 13.42 -27.13 35.01
CA ASP A 482 14.81 -27.54 34.83
C ASP A 482 14.98 -28.50 33.64
N ILE A 483 14.07 -29.45 33.49
CA ILE A 483 14.00 -30.36 32.33
C ILE A 483 13.69 -29.57 31.04
N LEU A 484 12.75 -28.63 31.10
CA LEU A 484 12.38 -27.76 29.97
C LEU A 484 13.57 -26.92 29.47
N GLU A 485 14.31 -26.28 30.38
CA GLU A 485 15.40 -25.35 30.07
C GLU A 485 16.78 -25.99 29.85
N SER A 486 16.91 -27.29 30.12
CA SER A 486 18.10 -28.13 29.89
C SER A 486 18.72 -27.96 28.48
N PRO A 487 20.00 -28.32 28.28
CA PRO A 487 20.69 -28.18 26.98
C PRO A 487 19.87 -28.66 25.78
N THR A 488 20.02 -27.97 24.65
CA THR A 488 19.17 -28.16 23.45
C THR A 488 19.39 -29.52 22.79
N GLU A 489 20.55 -30.10 23.08
CA GLU A 489 21.08 -31.39 22.67
C GLU A 489 20.43 -32.56 23.42
N ASN A 490 19.88 -32.31 24.62
CA ASN A 490 19.25 -33.33 25.45
C ASN A 490 17.92 -33.78 24.83
N ILE A 491 17.82 -35.07 24.51
CA ILE A 491 16.55 -35.73 24.21
C ILE A 491 15.71 -35.74 25.49
N VAL A 492 14.50 -35.20 25.40
CA VAL A 492 13.52 -35.17 26.50
C VAL A 492 12.27 -35.91 26.01
N THR A 493 11.85 -36.88 26.80
CA THR A 493 10.67 -37.75 26.61
C THR A 493 9.68 -37.55 27.76
N GLU A 494 8.58 -38.30 27.77
CA GLU A 494 7.64 -38.33 28.89
C GLU A 494 8.32 -38.86 30.17
N ASP A 495 9.13 -39.91 30.05
CA ASP A 495 9.92 -40.51 31.15
C ASP A 495 10.85 -39.51 31.83
N SER A 496 11.33 -38.51 31.08
CA SER A 496 12.21 -37.46 31.60
C SER A 496 11.54 -36.62 32.69
N PHE A 497 10.21 -36.64 32.79
CA PHE A 497 9.43 -35.92 33.80
C PHE A 497 8.92 -36.83 34.93
N ALA A 498 9.27 -38.12 34.98
CA ALA A 498 8.70 -39.07 35.93
C ALA A 498 8.78 -38.61 37.41
N ASP A 499 9.95 -38.16 37.87
CA ASP A 499 10.13 -37.65 39.23
C ASP A 499 9.35 -36.36 39.49
N ALA A 500 9.30 -35.45 38.51
CA ALA A 500 8.51 -34.22 38.59
C ALA A 500 6.99 -34.51 38.63
N MET A 501 6.53 -35.56 37.95
CA MET A 501 5.15 -36.05 38.03
C MET A 501 4.85 -36.73 39.38
N ASN A 502 5.82 -37.40 40.00
CA ASN A 502 5.68 -37.94 41.37
C ASN A 502 5.51 -36.81 42.40
N GLU A 503 6.22 -35.69 42.24
CA GLU A 503 6.06 -34.50 43.10
C GLU A 503 4.86 -33.61 42.75
N LEU A 504 4.24 -33.78 41.58
CA LEU A 504 3.18 -32.90 41.07
C LEU A 504 2.01 -32.66 42.05
N PRO A 505 1.48 -33.66 42.80
CA PRO A 505 0.39 -33.41 43.76
C PRO A 505 0.77 -32.39 44.85
N ARG A 506 2.02 -32.44 45.33
CA ARG A 506 2.55 -31.47 46.30
C ARG A 506 2.70 -30.09 45.67
N LEU A 507 3.32 -30.03 44.47
CA LEU A 507 3.55 -28.78 43.74
C LEU A 507 2.23 -28.07 43.36
N VAL A 508 1.17 -28.82 43.08
CA VAL A 508 -0.20 -28.29 42.87
C VAL A 508 -0.75 -27.64 44.14
N ALA A 509 -0.63 -28.31 45.30
CA ALA A 509 -1.10 -27.77 46.59
C ALA A 509 -0.31 -26.52 47.01
N ASP A 510 1.02 -26.54 46.85
CA ASP A 510 1.89 -25.39 47.10
C ASP A 510 1.50 -24.19 46.20
N TRP A 511 1.22 -24.44 44.92
CA TRP A 511 0.77 -23.42 43.96
C TRP A 511 -0.62 -22.84 44.30
N GLN A 512 -1.56 -23.68 44.78
CA GLN A 512 -2.86 -23.22 45.28
C GLN A 512 -2.67 -22.30 46.49
N GLN A 513 -1.93 -22.75 47.51
CA GLN A 513 -1.65 -21.96 48.72
C GLN A 513 -0.92 -20.64 48.40
N GLN A 514 0.05 -20.67 47.48
CA GLN A 514 0.77 -19.47 47.03
C GLN A 514 -0.15 -18.49 46.29
N ARG A 515 -1.07 -18.96 45.46
CA ARG A 515 -2.06 -18.10 44.78
C ARG A 515 -3.03 -17.45 45.77
N GLU A 516 -3.55 -18.21 46.74
CA GLU A 516 -4.44 -17.65 47.76
C GLU A 516 -3.73 -16.59 48.62
N SER A 517 -2.52 -16.88 49.10
CA SER A 517 -1.74 -15.92 49.92
C SER A 517 -1.37 -14.66 49.13
N THR A 518 -0.95 -14.81 47.87
CA THR A 518 -0.67 -13.67 46.96
C THR A 518 -1.91 -12.80 46.76
N LEU A 519 -3.10 -13.41 46.60
CA LEU A 519 -4.33 -12.67 46.37
C LEU A 519 -4.88 -12.04 47.65
N ARG A 520 -4.77 -12.69 48.82
CA ARG A 520 -5.07 -12.07 50.12
C ARG A 520 -4.19 -10.84 50.39
N ALA A 521 -2.89 -10.91 50.06
CA ALA A 521 -1.97 -9.78 50.19
C ALA A 521 -2.29 -8.58 49.28
N LEU A 522 -3.17 -8.74 48.29
CA LEU A 522 -3.68 -7.65 47.44
C LEU A 522 -5.03 -7.09 47.92
N VAL A 523 -5.73 -7.76 48.84
CA VAL A 523 -6.97 -7.24 49.44
C VAL A 523 -6.61 -6.23 50.54
N PRO A 524 -7.16 -5.01 50.54
CA PRO A 524 -6.96 -4.06 51.64
C PRO A 524 -7.40 -4.64 52.99
N PRO A 525 -6.71 -4.33 54.10
CA PRO A 525 -7.16 -4.73 55.44
C PRO A 525 -8.60 -4.28 55.71
N ARG A 526 -9.45 -5.20 56.16
CA ARG A 526 -10.87 -5.01 56.48
C ARG A 526 -11.26 -5.87 57.67
N GLU A 527 -12.21 -5.40 58.46
CA GLU A 527 -12.81 -6.16 59.56
C GLU A 527 -13.87 -7.13 59.01
N SER A 528 -13.45 -8.23 58.36
CA SER A 528 -14.35 -9.26 57.81
C SER A 528 -14.81 -10.31 58.82
N GLY A 529 -14.66 -10.04 60.12
CA GLY A 529 -14.93 -10.99 61.20
C GLY A 529 -14.16 -12.30 61.03
N HIS A 530 -14.87 -13.42 61.02
CA HIS A 530 -14.32 -14.76 60.83
C HIS A 530 -14.31 -15.24 59.36
N ILE A 531 -14.73 -14.40 58.40
CA ILE A 531 -14.92 -14.80 57.00
C ILE A 531 -13.66 -14.52 56.18
N ASP A 532 -13.18 -15.52 55.42
CA ASP A 532 -12.05 -15.39 54.50
C ASP A 532 -12.32 -14.25 53.50
N PRO A 533 -11.49 -13.19 53.44
CA PRO A 533 -11.71 -12.07 52.52
C PRO A 533 -11.88 -12.47 51.06
N LEU A 534 -11.33 -13.62 50.62
CA LEU A 534 -11.51 -14.14 49.26
C LEU A 534 -12.94 -14.66 48.97
N LYS A 535 -13.79 -14.89 49.98
CA LYS A 535 -15.20 -15.30 49.80
C LYS A 535 -16.19 -14.14 49.68
N LEU A 536 -15.84 -12.95 50.19
CA LEU A 536 -16.73 -11.79 50.22
C LEU A 536 -17.17 -11.36 48.81
N ALA A 537 -18.45 -11.02 48.65
CA ALA A 537 -18.99 -10.49 47.39
C ALA A 537 -18.26 -9.21 46.95
N THR A 538 -17.70 -8.47 47.91
CA THR A 538 -16.96 -7.21 47.68
C THR A 538 -15.50 -7.40 47.28
N THR A 539 -14.98 -8.63 47.25
CA THR A 539 -13.60 -8.93 46.83
C THR A 539 -13.57 -9.28 45.35
N VAL A 540 -13.13 -8.31 44.55
CA VAL A 540 -13.12 -8.39 43.08
C VAL A 540 -11.71 -8.13 42.57
N PHE A 541 -11.24 -8.99 41.65
CA PHE A 541 -9.97 -8.83 40.96
C PHE A 541 -10.15 -8.64 39.45
N SER A 542 -9.19 -7.97 38.81
CA SER A 542 -9.13 -7.77 37.36
C SER A 542 -7.81 -8.27 36.78
N CYS A 543 -7.86 -8.94 35.60
CA CYS A 543 -6.66 -9.40 34.89
C CYS A 543 -6.12 -8.33 33.95
N LYS A 544 -4.80 -8.07 33.99
CA LYS A 544 -4.12 -7.07 33.14
C LYS A 544 -4.27 -7.28 31.62
N ARG A 545 -4.72 -8.45 31.15
CA ARG A 545 -5.05 -8.72 29.73
C ARG A 545 -6.50 -8.36 29.34
N GLY A 546 -7.29 -7.75 30.23
CA GLY A 546 -8.65 -7.24 29.91
C GLY A 546 -9.75 -8.31 29.90
N CYS A 547 -9.60 -9.37 30.69
CA CYS A 547 -10.62 -10.40 30.88
C CYS A 547 -11.81 -9.88 31.72
N ARG A 548 -12.83 -10.74 31.92
CA ARG A 548 -13.90 -10.49 32.91
C ARG A 548 -13.31 -10.30 34.32
N ALA A 549 -14.07 -9.59 35.16
CA ALA A 549 -13.79 -9.52 36.59
C ALA A 549 -13.85 -10.93 37.21
N VAL A 550 -12.98 -11.16 38.18
CA VAL A 550 -12.88 -12.38 38.99
C VAL A 550 -13.53 -12.08 40.33
N ILE A 551 -14.64 -12.75 40.63
CA ILE A 551 -15.50 -12.44 41.77
C ILE A 551 -15.57 -13.66 42.69
N THR A 552 -15.07 -13.51 43.92
CA THR A 552 -14.78 -14.57 44.91
C THR A 552 -13.78 -15.65 44.50
N LYS A 553 -13.40 -16.46 45.49
CA LYS A 553 -12.49 -17.61 45.42
C LYS A 553 -12.81 -18.62 44.31
N ALA A 554 -14.08 -18.84 43.98
CA ALA A 554 -14.47 -19.77 42.92
C ALA A 554 -13.99 -19.30 41.53
N ASP A 555 -14.08 -18.01 41.24
CA ASP A 555 -13.62 -17.45 39.96
C ASP A 555 -12.08 -17.42 39.86
N ILE A 556 -11.36 -17.29 40.99
CA ILE A 556 -9.88 -17.20 41.04
C ILE A 556 -9.20 -18.39 40.35
N TRP A 557 -9.82 -19.57 40.41
CA TRP A 557 -9.30 -20.80 39.80
C TRP A 557 -9.78 -20.99 38.36
N ARG A 558 -11.07 -20.72 38.11
CA ARG A 558 -11.70 -20.70 36.78
C ARG A 558 -11.03 -19.68 35.83
N HIS A 559 -10.28 -18.74 36.39
CA HIS A 559 -9.64 -17.66 35.67
C HIS A 559 -8.30 -18.04 35.02
N ARG A 560 -8.30 -18.08 33.68
CA ARG A 560 -7.11 -18.31 32.83
C ARG A 560 -7.00 -17.20 31.77
N CYS A 561 -6.05 -16.27 31.85
CA CYS A 561 -6.00 -15.16 30.87
C CYS A 561 -5.47 -15.64 29.49
N VAL A 562 -6.29 -16.31 28.66
CA VAL A 562 -5.85 -16.83 27.34
C VAL A 562 -5.18 -15.74 26.50
N ALA A 563 -3.95 -15.99 26.07
CA ALA A 563 -3.17 -15.05 25.29
C ALA A 563 -3.78 -14.82 23.90
N ARG A 564 -3.98 -13.55 23.51
CA ARG A 564 -4.12 -13.20 22.09
C ARG A 564 -2.85 -13.66 21.37
N LYS A 565 -2.98 -14.58 20.41
CA LYS A 565 -1.87 -15.24 19.71
C LYS A 565 -0.81 -14.22 19.25
N SER A 566 0.29 -14.13 20.00
CA SER A 566 1.42 -13.28 19.63
C SER A 566 2.14 -13.87 18.43
N THR A 567 2.31 -13.07 17.38
CA THR A 567 2.99 -13.47 16.14
C THR A 567 4.52 -13.47 16.26
N SER A 568 5.07 -13.30 17.48
CA SER A 568 6.50 -13.29 17.78
C SER A 568 6.89 -14.43 18.72
N SER A 569 7.22 -15.59 18.13
CA SER A 569 7.45 -16.87 18.80
C SER A 569 8.89 -17.12 19.29
N ASP A 570 9.68 -16.07 19.50
CA ASP A 570 11.04 -16.16 20.06
C ASP A 570 11.01 -16.04 21.59
N ALA A 571 11.34 -17.10 22.32
CA ALA A 571 11.43 -17.18 23.79
C ALA A 571 12.74 -17.87 24.25
N THR A 572 13.49 -17.30 25.21
CA THR A 572 14.76 -17.94 25.67
C THR A 572 14.59 -18.98 26.77
N ASN A 573 13.57 -18.84 27.63
CA ASN A 573 13.39 -19.60 28.86
C ASN A 573 11.88 -19.78 29.15
N VAL A 574 11.54 -20.58 30.15
CA VAL A 574 10.13 -20.85 30.51
C VAL A 574 9.42 -19.55 30.92
N ASP A 575 10.09 -18.62 31.58
CA ASP A 575 9.50 -17.35 32.03
C ASP A 575 9.09 -16.45 30.84
N GLU A 576 9.89 -16.42 29.76
CA GLU A 576 9.51 -15.78 28.48
C GLU A 576 8.33 -16.48 27.80
N VAL A 577 8.13 -17.79 28.01
CA VAL A 577 6.93 -18.49 27.50
C VAL A 577 5.72 -18.24 28.40
N TYR A 578 5.88 -18.26 29.72
CA TYR A 578 4.83 -18.03 30.71
C TYR A 578 4.28 -16.60 30.63
N SER A 579 5.14 -15.59 30.56
CA SER A 579 4.72 -14.19 30.37
C SER A 579 3.87 -13.97 29.11
N LYS A 580 4.11 -14.79 28.06
CA LYS A 580 3.32 -14.80 26.82
C LYS A 580 2.04 -15.63 26.91
N LEU A 581 2.09 -16.85 27.43
CA LEU A 581 1.02 -17.86 27.32
C LEU A 581 0.34 -18.25 28.64
N GLY A 582 1.08 -18.21 29.76
CA GLY A 582 0.57 -18.50 31.10
C GLY A 582 -0.34 -17.38 31.63
N ASN A 583 -0.78 -17.50 32.88
CA ASN A 583 -1.73 -16.54 33.47
C ASN A 583 -1.13 -15.13 33.57
N ALA A 584 -1.98 -14.11 33.47
CA ALA A 584 -1.55 -12.74 33.71
C ALA A 584 -1.82 -12.33 35.16
N ILE A 585 -1.08 -11.33 35.62
CA ILE A 585 -1.21 -10.77 36.97
C ILE A 585 -2.64 -10.25 37.17
N LEU A 586 -3.29 -10.74 38.21
CA LEU A 586 -4.50 -10.17 38.80
C LEU A 586 -4.14 -8.99 39.71
N PHE A 587 -5.02 -7.99 39.80
CA PHE A 587 -4.94 -6.91 40.78
C PHE A 587 -6.31 -6.68 41.43
N PHE A 588 -6.33 -6.20 42.67
CA PHE A 588 -7.57 -5.88 43.37
C PHE A 588 -8.23 -4.65 42.73
N ASP A 589 -9.49 -4.79 42.32
CA ASP A 589 -10.22 -3.77 41.56
C ASP A 589 -11.09 -2.94 42.50
N THR A 590 -10.56 -1.81 42.98
CA THR A 590 -11.23 -0.94 43.95
C THR A 590 -12.54 -0.36 43.40
N ALA A 591 -12.62 -0.06 42.10
CA ALA A 591 -13.83 0.46 41.47
C ALA A 591 -14.93 -0.61 41.40
N ARG A 592 -14.61 -1.82 40.93
CA ARG A 592 -15.57 -2.94 40.90
C ARG A 592 -15.94 -3.44 42.31
N SER A 593 -15.01 -3.39 43.27
CA SER A 593 -15.28 -3.64 44.69
C SER A 593 -16.32 -2.66 45.24
N ALA A 594 -16.25 -1.38 44.87
CA ALA A 594 -17.23 -0.36 45.28
C ALA A 594 -18.61 -0.55 44.64
N VAL A 595 -18.67 -1.01 43.38
CA VAL A 595 -19.92 -1.42 42.71
C VAL A 595 -20.55 -2.61 43.44
N ALA A 596 -19.76 -3.67 43.68
CA ALA A 596 -20.21 -4.85 44.42
C ALA A 596 -20.73 -4.49 45.83
N ALA A 597 -19.98 -3.69 46.60
CA ALA A 597 -20.40 -3.22 47.91
C ALA A 597 -21.69 -2.38 47.90
N SER A 598 -22.01 -1.73 46.77
CA SER A 598 -23.26 -0.98 46.61
C SER A 598 -24.43 -1.91 46.29
N LEU A 599 -24.23 -2.94 45.47
CA LEU A 599 -25.24 -3.98 45.20
C LEU A 599 -25.60 -4.76 46.46
N VAL A 600 -24.60 -5.13 47.29
CA VAL A 600 -24.81 -5.79 48.59
C VAL A 600 -25.61 -4.90 49.57
N ARG A 601 -25.37 -3.58 49.58
CA ARG A 601 -26.21 -2.64 50.35
C ARG A 601 -27.64 -2.54 49.83
N LEU A 602 -27.84 -2.61 48.50
CA LEU A 602 -29.20 -2.63 47.93
C LEU A 602 -30.00 -3.85 48.39
N THR A 603 -29.36 -5.03 48.55
CA THR A 603 -30.02 -6.24 49.07
C THR A 603 -30.23 -6.23 50.59
N SER A 604 -29.93 -5.11 51.27
CA SER A 604 -29.95 -4.97 52.74
C SER A 604 -28.99 -5.93 53.46
N CYS A 605 -27.95 -6.39 52.76
CA CYS A 605 -26.89 -7.24 53.28
C CYS A 605 -25.66 -6.39 53.71
N ASP A 606 -24.74 -6.95 54.49
CA ASP A 606 -23.53 -6.25 54.95
C ASP A 606 -22.33 -6.48 53.99
N PRO A 607 -21.79 -5.44 53.34
CA PRO A 607 -20.57 -5.52 52.51
C PRO A 607 -19.31 -6.06 53.20
N ALA A 608 -19.25 -6.08 54.53
CA ALA A 608 -18.12 -6.58 55.32
C ALA A 608 -18.15 -8.11 55.51
N THR A 609 -19.33 -8.73 55.55
CA THR A 609 -19.49 -10.17 55.83
C THR A 609 -20.06 -10.97 54.65
N THR A 610 -20.93 -10.38 53.83
CA THR A 610 -21.69 -11.15 52.84
C THR A 610 -20.82 -11.75 51.74
N THR A 611 -20.94 -13.06 51.56
CA THR A 611 -20.21 -13.81 50.54
C THR A 611 -20.84 -13.66 49.15
N GLY A 612 -20.07 -13.95 48.10
CA GLY A 612 -20.64 -13.99 46.74
C GLY A 612 -21.56 -15.19 46.51
N GLU A 613 -21.42 -16.25 47.32
CA GLU A 613 -22.33 -17.41 47.32
C GLU A 613 -23.74 -16.96 47.79
N GLU A 614 -23.84 -16.26 48.93
CA GLU A 614 -25.10 -15.62 49.39
C GLU A 614 -25.73 -14.67 48.35
N MET A 615 -24.91 -13.89 47.64
CA MET A 615 -25.41 -12.97 46.60
C MET A 615 -25.88 -13.68 45.33
N ASP A 616 -25.34 -14.86 45.01
CA ASP A 616 -25.82 -15.69 43.91
C ASP A 616 -27.17 -16.35 44.28
N ASP A 617 -27.30 -16.88 45.50
CA ASP A 617 -28.49 -17.56 46.03
C ASP A 617 -29.73 -16.65 46.14
N LEU A 618 -29.53 -15.34 46.31
CA LEU A 618 -30.64 -14.36 46.27
C LEU A 618 -31.34 -14.30 44.89
N HIS A 619 -30.69 -14.72 43.81
CA HIS A 619 -31.21 -14.73 42.42
C HIS A 619 -31.77 -13.37 41.90
N LEU A 620 -31.39 -12.26 42.55
CA LEU A 620 -31.96 -10.93 42.28
C LEU A 620 -31.49 -10.35 40.94
N GLN A 621 -32.40 -9.63 40.27
CA GLN A 621 -32.18 -9.02 38.96
C GLN A 621 -32.18 -7.48 39.06
N PHE A 622 -31.20 -6.87 38.39
CA PHE A 622 -30.88 -5.45 38.49
C PHE A 622 -30.96 -4.76 37.13
N ILE A 623 -31.19 -3.44 37.15
CA ILE A 623 -31.20 -2.55 35.98
C ILE A 623 -30.33 -1.33 36.28
N HIS A 624 -29.54 -0.88 35.30
CA HIS A 624 -28.76 0.35 35.39
C HIS A 624 -29.66 1.62 35.33
N MET A 625 -29.32 2.65 36.08
CA MET A 625 -30.13 3.87 36.25
C MET A 625 -29.90 4.93 35.16
N ASP A 626 -28.68 5.06 34.61
CA ASP A 626 -28.43 5.83 33.38
C ASP A 626 -29.23 5.33 32.16
N ASP A 627 -29.53 6.26 31.25
CA ASP A 627 -30.06 5.99 29.90
C ASP A 627 -28.98 5.51 28.92
N TYR A 628 -28.17 4.52 29.31
CA TYR A 628 -27.26 3.84 28.39
C TYR A 628 -28.05 3.00 27.37
N THR A 629 -28.47 3.65 26.28
CA THR A 629 -29.28 3.04 25.21
C THR A 629 -28.47 2.05 24.37
N GLY A 630 -28.26 0.85 24.90
CA GLY A 630 -27.85 -0.30 24.11
C GLY A 630 -28.81 -0.50 22.93
N ARG A 631 -28.26 -0.55 21.71
CA ARG A 631 -29.01 -0.91 20.51
C ARG A 631 -29.01 -2.43 20.39
N PHE A 632 -30.17 -3.04 20.57
CA PHE A 632 -30.34 -4.49 20.49
C PHE A 632 -31.19 -4.80 19.25
N GLY A 633 -30.58 -5.42 18.25
CA GLY A 633 -31.28 -5.87 17.05
C GLY A 633 -32.00 -7.18 17.30
N PHE A 634 -33.22 -7.30 16.78
CA PHE A 634 -33.85 -8.59 16.56
C PHE A 634 -33.37 -9.17 15.23
N ALA A 635 -32.99 -10.44 15.24
CA ALA A 635 -32.93 -11.24 14.03
C ALA A 635 -34.32 -11.84 13.79
N ASP A 636 -35.18 -11.07 13.11
CA ASP A 636 -36.49 -11.56 12.71
C ASP A 636 -36.86 -10.99 11.33
N ASN A 637 -37.01 -11.91 10.37
CA ASN A 637 -37.60 -11.72 9.04
C ASN A 637 -37.23 -10.41 8.30
N GLY A 638 -35.95 -10.03 8.33
CA GLY A 638 -35.37 -9.02 7.43
C GLY A 638 -35.75 -7.55 7.67
N THR A 639 -36.55 -7.24 8.70
CA THR A 639 -37.04 -5.87 8.96
C THR A 639 -36.02 -4.95 9.64
N GLY A 640 -34.98 -5.49 10.26
CA GLY A 640 -33.85 -4.73 10.83
C GLY A 640 -34.19 -3.84 12.03
N LEU A 641 -35.33 -4.05 12.70
CA LEU A 641 -35.85 -3.16 13.73
C LEU A 641 -35.01 -3.21 15.02
N MET A 642 -34.19 -2.18 15.25
CA MET A 642 -33.40 -2.03 16.48
C MET A 642 -34.28 -1.59 17.65
N CYS A 643 -34.38 -2.41 18.69
CA CYS A 643 -34.98 -2.00 19.96
C CYS A 643 -33.96 -1.28 20.85
N LYS A 644 -34.40 -0.20 21.49
CA LYS A 644 -33.74 0.42 22.64
C LYS A 644 -34.37 -0.11 23.91
N GLY A 645 -33.55 -0.47 24.89
CA GLY A 645 -34.00 -0.87 26.23
C GLY A 645 -32.81 -0.91 27.19
N ARG A 646 -33.12 -0.99 28.49
CA ARG A 646 -32.10 -1.17 29.52
C ARG A 646 -31.87 -2.67 29.74
N PRO A 647 -30.64 -3.18 29.83
CA PRO A 647 -30.40 -4.59 30.10
C PRO A 647 -30.82 -4.94 31.53
N VAL A 648 -31.41 -6.11 31.69
CA VAL A 648 -31.58 -6.78 32.99
C VAL A 648 -30.35 -7.64 33.22
N LEU A 649 -29.75 -7.52 34.41
CA LEU A 649 -28.45 -8.10 34.76
C LEU A 649 -28.50 -8.82 36.11
N SER A 650 -27.68 -9.86 36.27
CA SER A 650 -27.32 -10.40 37.60
C SER A 650 -26.31 -9.50 38.31
N TRP A 651 -26.16 -9.65 39.64
CA TRP A 651 -25.17 -8.85 40.39
C TRP A 651 -23.73 -9.07 39.88
N ARG A 652 -23.35 -10.30 39.52
CA ARG A 652 -22.05 -10.61 38.90
C ARG A 652 -21.87 -9.89 37.56
N GLU A 653 -22.92 -9.78 36.74
CA GLU A 653 -22.86 -9.02 35.49
C GLU A 653 -22.73 -7.52 35.71
N CYS A 654 -23.44 -6.95 36.69
CA CYS A 654 -23.29 -5.54 37.10
C CYS A 654 -21.83 -5.20 37.49
N VAL A 655 -21.17 -6.09 38.24
CA VAL A 655 -19.75 -5.96 38.62
C VAL A 655 -18.80 -6.16 37.42
N GLN A 656 -19.16 -7.02 36.46
CA GLN A 656 -18.37 -7.22 35.23
C GLN A 656 -18.52 -6.07 34.23
N THR A 657 -19.67 -5.40 34.15
CA THR A 657 -19.88 -4.26 33.25
C THR A 657 -19.03 -3.05 33.63
N ASN A 658 -18.25 -2.54 32.68
CA ASN A 658 -17.40 -1.36 32.86
C ASN A 658 -18.19 -0.07 32.57
N ILE A 659 -19.19 0.23 33.40
CA ILE A 659 -20.09 1.39 33.27
C ILE A 659 -19.89 2.32 34.47
N GLY A 660 -19.21 3.44 34.24
CA GLY A 660 -19.13 4.57 35.18
C GLY A 660 -18.32 4.35 36.47
N GLN A 661 -18.26 5.43 37.26
CA GLN A 661 -17.93 5.39 38.69
C GLN A 661 -19.21 5.71 39.45
N GLY A 662 -19.69 4.77 40.27
CA GLY A 662 -20.82 5.01 41.19
C GLY A 662 -22.10 4.26 40.84
N SER A 663 -22.43 3.29 41.71
CA SER A 663 -23.75 3.03 42.33
C SER A 663 -25.07 2.98 41.55
N ASP A 664 -25.15 3.32 40.26
CA ASP A 664 -26.41 3.56 39.55
C ASP A 664 -27.09 2.27 39.06
N PHE A 665 -27.46 1.41 40.01
CA PHE A 665 -28.30 0.23 39.80
C PHE A 665 -29.53 0.26 40.72
N ARG A 666 -30.61 -0.38 40.28
CA ARG A 666 -31.79 -0.69 41.11
C ARG A 666 -32.33 -2.07 40.81
N PHE A 667 -33.19 -2.59 41.69
CA PHE A 667 -33.97 -3.79 41.40
C PHE A 667 -34.90 -3.63 40.20
N LEU A 668 -35.12 -4.73 39.51
CA LEU A 668 -36.20 -4.96 38.55
C LEU A 668 -37.55 -4.83 39.25
N THR A 669 -38.42 -3.89 38.81
CA THR A 669 -39.75 -3.69 39.41
C THR A 669 -40.85 -4.44 38.64
N PRO A 670 -42.06 -4.65 39.21
CA PRO A 670 -43.17 -5.26 38.46
C PRO A 670 -43.56 -4.54 37.16
N ASP A 671 -43.47 -3.21 37.09
CA ASP A 671 -43.72 -2.43 35.84
C ASP A 671 -42.59 -2.60 34.81
N ASP A 672 -41.38 -2.96 35.25
CA ASP A 672 -40.28 -3.34 34.35
C ASP A 672 -40.40 -4.81 33.90
N GLU A 673 -40.83 -5.73 34.77
CA GLU A 673 -41.10 -7.14 34.45
C GLU A 673 -42.19 -7.23 33.36
N ALA A 674 -43.27 -6.45 33.50
CA ALA A 674 -44.30 -6.30 32.47
C ALA A 674 -43.80 -5.67 31.15
N ARG A 675 -42.60 -5.06 31.14
CA ARG A 675 -41.94 -4.46 29.96
C ARG A 675 -40.66 -5.22 29.53
N LYS A 676 -40.39 -6.37 30.15
CA LYS A 676 -39.22 -7.21 29.94
C LYS A 676 -39.39 -8.04 28.67
N LEU A 677 -38.40 -8.00 27.79
CA LEU A 677 -38.37 -8.76 26.55
C LEU A 677 -37.09 -9.59 26.46
N ARG A 678 -37.28 -10.87 26.15
CA ARG A 678 -36.22 -11.82 25.84
C ARG A 678 -35.63 -11.50 24.46
N ILE A 679 -34.40 -11.00 24.41
CA ILE A 679 -33.67 -10.80 23.15
C ILE A 679 -32.87 -12.07 22.83
N ILE A 680 -33.32 -12.80 21.82
CA ILE A 680 -32.53 -13.87 21.20
C ILE A 680 -31.48 -13.21 20.31
N LYS A 681 -30.20 -13.42 20.63
CA LYS A 681 -29.07 -12.91 19.85
C LYS A 681 -28.64 -13.94 18.80
N GLU A 682 -29.42 -14.08 17.73
CA GLU A 682 -28.88 -14.68 16.50
C GLU A 682 -27.89 -13.71 15.85
N ILE A 683 -26.68 -13.68 16.39
CA ILE A 683 -25.51 -13.37 15.61
C ILE A 683 -25.24 -14.63 14.77
N PRO A 684 -24.94 -14.52 13.47
CA PRO A 684 -24.45 -15.67 12.69
C PRO A 684 -23.04 -16.04 13.16
N VAL A 685 -22.98 -16.76 14.29
CA VAL A 685 -21.73 -17.32 14.83
C VAL A 685 -21.29 -18.44 13.90
N SER A 686 -19.99 -18.53 13.63
CA SER A 686 -19.43 -19.72 12.98
C SER A 686 -19.63 -20.93 13.89
N TRP A 687 -20.26 -21.97 13.36
CA TRP A 687 -20.71 -23.20 14.04
C TRP A 687 -19.58 -24.11 14.56
N THR A 688 -18.40 -23.53 14.82
CA THR A 688 -17.13 -24.19 15.12
C THR A 688 -16.49 -23.67 16.43
N SER A 689 -17.23 -22.85 17.19
CA SER A 689 -16.76 -22.22 18.44
C SER A 689 -16.89 -23.17 19.64
N THR A 690 -15.96 -24.12 19.73
CA THR A 690 -15.86 -25.14 20.77
C THR A 690 -15.33 -24.60 22.10
N PHE A 691 -16.18 -24.56 23.14
CA PHE A 691 -15.81 -23.97 24.44
C PHE A 691 -16.38 -24.64 25.69
N PHE A 692 -17.34 -25.56 25.59
CA PHE A 692 -18.04 -26.13 26.75
C PHE A 692 -17.56 -27.54 27.11
N HIS A 693 -17.73 -27.93 28.38
CA HIS A 693 -17.39 -29.23 28.96
C HIS A 693 -18.53 -29.74 29.85
N CYS A 694 -18.72 -31.06 29.91
CA CYS A 694 -19.64 -31.69 30.86
C CYS A 694 -19.05 -31.65 32.28
N GLN A 695 -19.89 -31.44 33.30
CA GLN A 695 -19.46 -31.52 34.71
C GLN A 695 -19.51 -32.96 35.27
N HIS A 696 -20.33 -33.82 34.68
CA HIS A 696 -20.72 -35.13 35.24
C HIS A 696 -19.90 -36.33 34.72
N CYS A 697 -19.08 -36.18 33.68
CA CYS A 697 -18.19 -37.25 33.23
C CYS A 697 -16.82 -36.76 32.72
N ALA A 698 -15.79 -37.60 32.91
CA ALA A 698 -14.46 -37.37 32.34
C ALA A 698 -14.32 -37.87 30.89
N ALA A 699 -15.26 -38.69 30.40
CA ALA A 699 -15.15 -39.41 29.13
C ALA A 699 -15.20 -38.50 27.89
N HIS A 700 -15.91 -37.38 27.94
CA HIS A 700 -16.07 -36.46 26.81
C HIS A 700 -14.88 -35.48 26.66
N HIS A 701 -13.67 -36.04 26.54
CA HIS A 701 -12.43 -35.44 26.04
C HIS A 701 -12.11 -33.98 26.46
N LEU A 702 -11.46 -33.83 27.61
CA LEU A 702 -10.99 -32.60 28.29
C LEU A 702 -10.45 -31.42 27.45
N TRP A 703 -9.98 -31.65 26.23
CA TRP A 703 -9.39 -30.63 25.34
C TRP A 703 -10.12 -30.49 24.00
N ASN A 704 -10.97 -31.44 23.65
CA ASN A 704 -12.03 -31.24 22.67
C ASN A 704 -13.25 -30.68 23.40
N ALA A 705 -13.11 -29.44 23.88
CA ALA A 705 -14.26 -28.61 24.25
C ALA A 705 -15.30 -28.68 23.12
N LYS A 706 -16.57 -28.56 23.47
CA LYS A 706 -17.69 -28.80 22.56
C LYS A 706 -18.53 -27.55 22.33
N SER A 707 -19.43 -27.62 21.35
CA SER A 707 -20.51 -26.63 21.22
C SER A 707 -21.42 -26.68 22.45
N TYR A 708 -22.21 -25.63 22.67
CA TYR A 708 -23.16 -25.57 23.78
C TYR A 708 -24.23 -26.68 23.64
N GLU A 709 -24.70 -26.86 22.41
CA GLU A 709 -25.69 -27.83 21.98
C GLU A 709 -25.19 -29.27 22.18
N GLU A 710 -23.96 -29.56 21.77
CA GLU A 710 -23.32 -30.87 21.96
C GLU A 710 -23.26 -31.28 23.44
N VAL A 711 -22.93 -30.34 24.35
CA VAL A 711 -22.86 -30.65 25.79
C VAL A 711 -24.23 -30.78 26.41
N ILE A 712 -25.19 -29.88 26.11
CA ILE A 712 -26.54 -29.99 26.66
C ILE A 712 -27.23 -31.27 26.19
N GLN A 713 -27.08 -31.66 24.92
CA GLN A 713 -27.64 -32.91 24.42
C GLN A 713 -27.00 -34.12 25.11
N HIS A 714 -25.67 -34.14 25.25
CA HIS A 714 -24.97 -35.18 26.02
C HIS A 714 -25.43 -35.26 27.49
N VAL A 715 -25.59 -34.13 28.18
CA VAL A 715 -26.02 -34.12 29.59
C VAL A 715 -27.47 -34.61 29.74
N ARG A 716 -28.37 -34.30 28.79
CA ARG A 716 -29.71 -34.89 28.74
C ARG A 716 -29.65 -36.40 28.52
N ASP A 717 -28.99 -36.84 27.45
CA ASP A 717 -29.04 -38.23 26.99
C ASP A 717 -28.26 -39.20 27.89
N VAL A 718 -27.18 -38.75 28.53
CA VAL A 718 -26.26 -39.59 29.33
C VAL A 718 -26.43 -39.37 30.83
N HIS A 719 -26.84 -38.18 31.27
CA HIS A 719 -26.96 -37.83 32.70
C HIS A 719 -28.39 -37.51 33.15
N GLY A 720 -29.38 -37.48 32.25
CA GLY A 720 -30.80 -37.38 32.60
C GLY A 720 -31.25 -36.03 33.16
N VAL A 721 -30.49 -34.95 32.92
CA VAL A 721 -30.84 -33.60 33.41
C VAL A 721 -31.63 -32.84 32.35
N ASP A 722 -32.92 -32.59 32.60
CA ASP A 722 -33.84 -31.99 31.62
C ASP A 722 -33.46 -30.56 31.21
N ASP A 723 -33.00 -29.71 32.15
CA ASP A 723 -32.52 -28.35 31.86
C ASP A 723 -31.11 -28.11 32.46
N PRO A 724 -30.04 -28.50 31.74
CA PRO A 724 -28.66 -28.41 32.24
C PRO A 724 -28.19 -26.97 32.49
N GLN A 725 -27.73 -26.68 33.71
CA GLN A 725 -27.31 -25.34 34.10
C GLN A 725 -25.80 -25.13 33.96
N VAL A 726 -25.41 -23.91 33.57
CA VAL A 726 -24.00 -23.51 33.46
C VAL A 726 -23.40 -23.38 34.87
N ASP A 727 -22.16 -23.86 35.01
CA ASP A 727 -21.37 -24.05 36.22
C ASP A 727 -21.86 -25.14 37.22
N HIS A 728 -23.02 -25.78 36.96
CA HIS A 728 -23.56 -26.93 37.71
C HIS A 728 -23.54 -28.27 36.95
N ASP A 729 -23.95 -28.27 35.67
CA ASP A 729 -24.02 -29.49 34.82
C ASP A 729 -23.07 -29.43 33.62
N LEU A 730 -22.78 -28.22 33.14
CA LEU A 730 -21.80 -27.93 32.12
C LEU A 730 -21.02 -26.67 32.48
N PHE A 731 -19.78 -26.54 32.00
CA PHE A 731 -18.98 -25.34 32.26
C PHE A 731 -18.18 -24.90 31.06
N LEU A 732 -17.83 -23.61 31.07
CA LEU A 732 -17.01 -23.00 30.04
C LEU A 732 -15.54 -23.31 30.30
N THR A 733 -14.78 -23.56 29.23
CA THR A 733 -13.31 -23.68 29.26
C THR A 733 -12.70 -22.53 30.06
N PRO A 734 -11.89 -22.77 31.11
CA PRO A 734 -11.29 -21.73 31.93
C PRO A 734 -10.67 -20.62 31.07
N GLY A 735 -11.09 -19.37 31.32
CA GLY A 735 -10.62 -18.20 30.58
C GLY A 735 -11.31 -17.85 29.26
N ALA A 736 -12.13 -18.73 28.69
CA ALA A 736 -12.91 -18.42 27.50
C ALA A 736 -14.02 -17.38 27.81
N ASN A 737 -14.65 -16.86 26.77
CA ASN A 737 -15.86 -16.05 26.89
C ASN A 737 -17.01 -16.73 26.18
N ILE A 738 -18.16 -16.85 26.84
CA ILE A 738 -19.40 -17.35 26.21
C ILE A 738 -19.65 -16.56 24.91
N PRO A 739 -19.68 -17.25 23.74
CA PRO A 739 -19.94 -16.62 22.44
C PRO A 739 -21.23 -15.81 22.47
N ALA A 740 -21.29 -14.70 21.73
CA ALA A 740 -22.33 -13.70 21.93
C ALA A 740 -23.76 -14.15 21.55
N GLY A 741 -23.91 -15.26 20.81
CA GLY A 741 -25.19 -15.96 20.59
C GLY A 741 -25.48 -17.12 21.56
N HIS A 742 -24.45 -17.66 22.23
CA HIS A 742 -24.55 -18.73 23.24
C HIS A 742 -24.69 -18.20 24.68
N ARG A 743 -24.84 -16.89 24.86
CA ARG A 743 -25.12 -16.31 26.17
C ARG A 743 -26.57 -16.62 26.57
N PRO A 744 -26.87 -16.73 27.88
CA PRO A 744 -28.23 -16.67 28.36
C PRO A 744 -28.99 -15.52 27.69
N PRO A 745 -30.27 -15.72 27.32
CA PRO A 745 -30.99 -14.77 26.48
C PRO A 745 -31.05 -13.41 27.17
N LEU A 746 -30.60 -12.36 26.48
CA LEU A 746 -30.48 -11.04 27.09
C LEU A 746 -31.88 -10.46 27.30
N HIS A 747 -32.30 -10.35 28.55
CA HIS A 747 -33.53 -9.65 28.88
C HIS A 747 -33.28 -8.13 28.85
N ILE A 748 -34.12 -7.39 28.14
CA ILE A 748 -34.12 -5.92 28.17
C ILE A 748 -35.49 -5.40 28.57
N VAL A 749 -35.52 -4.30 29.30
CA VAL A 749 -36.73 -3.57 29.62
C VAL A 749 -36.91 -2.48 28.57
N LYS A 750 -38.02 -2.51 27.84
CA LYS A 750 -38.33 -1.44 26.87
C LYS A 750 -38.54 -0.11 27.58
N PHE A 751 -37.95 0.93 27.02
CA PHE A 751 -38.36 2.31 27.32
C PHE A 751 -39.84 2.46 26.94
N LYS A 752 -40.63 3.12 27.79
CA LYS A 752 -41.97 3.59 27.40
C LYS A 752 -41.77 4.54 26.20
N PRO A 753 -42.56 4.42 25.11
CA PRO A 753 -42.50 5.42 24.04
C PRO A 753 -42.82 6.79 24.65
N PRO A 754 -42.19 7.88 24.19
CA PRO A 754 -42.53 9.21 24.69
C PRO A 754 -44.02 9.45 24.41
N SER A 755 -44.79 9.63 25.48
CA SER A 755 -46.19 10.05 25.38
C SER A 755 -46.21 11.39 24.68
N LEU A 756 -46.94 11.48 23.56
CA LEU A 756 -47.13 12.72 22.83
C LEU A 756 -47.92 13.71 23.72
N CYS A 757 -47.21 14.75 24.16
CA CYS A 757 -47.75 15.99 24.73
C CYS A 757 -47.46 17.12 23.74
#